data_AF-A0A4Y7QBE6-F1
#
_entry.id   AF-A0A4Y7QBE6-F1
#
_cell.length_a   1.000
_cell.length_b   1.000
_cell.length_c   1.000
_cell.angle_alpha   90.00
_cell.angle_beta   90.00
_cell.angle_gamma   90.00
#
_symmetry.space_group_name_H-M   'P 1'
#
loop_
_entity.id
_entity.type
_entity.pdbx_description
1 polymer ?
#
loop_
_entity_poly.entity_id
_entity_poly.type
_entity_poly.pdbx_seq_one_letter_code
_entity_poly.pdbx_strand_id
1 'polypeptide(L)'
;MKRRADSLEVTEPPGSTTDEHKTILSDLSLQKPIEDLESLQDPVGWIGGAVFMIWANRKQPKIQLKSGNYRVDVAFGGENTHLLDFDQHDTVRISLKGSQFHHKNTSHQQYLPFNIVYEEGVALLFVSRSKKPAGNGKIVTTFPSVLPLDALAENDWFFSPPRPAELEPVENGEDLNSMEVDLSADDSRQTTKTSQLPKNLDHDPMDQDTTPTHDNPVHSLPTPTPTASRGTSPASAGFEQNNAERPRKKLKKKDTRHANSVRGDKADGRKRETPSEEPAQSTSKKPITAAERRKAKNDRKKLRLASKADRMESVPPPPPARNPALDLQAGFNCESGRYTAMKDLDKLTYGRVNLIGVMAAHTSPPQQRGGKDKFVSLTIIDPSNFENHSGFKVNCFTKEHDAWLPAPEKGHIVLLRDVKVSSWNGGVNGICYPDKLKWVAYDPTNGRTYHNPLNGVPRHIISDRGFGPEYSPFWEPDAKELEYCLQLGEWWRAVEEERTAGAITVEYRGSSATREHRLIGDMSSGVFFDATIEVLRVTTRDNGNIDLVITDYTANPLISRRGLLGQYGLWCSTSRITDSVDRQNLTVGSYWRFRNIRIKSRAQGDTEGDLYDVKLTGLDEADEDDTRLQALLTRKKDFQSRELPPSSPSAVTLISDAKAYSYHTFAVEVLYHQDDGNATDLFVTDYTKNPFASRNIPDKLFRAAKGVPVFRFAVWDDREWIKTLKLGDYYEIRDVKIVEDANCLLKGNLNHPRENVVKYSKTSSENENFHALLKRKEEWRKQEGASVLAANGGGKSTERSVVSNPPLLVNSLHTDQPRHSIKQILETIKQPNKFRFNARIVDYWPRRIADFTKHMCRKCNELIPETQHACIACDDTMAEYVEWYYHFLFRLEDESGTQFEVALDGEEATYFLCNLKPVDLTRDHDSLQKLTEMLRPILGNLIEAHEDLGEVKPEYGPYLDLAIKSWPFDNGKIAYCMTGCWM
;
A
#
# COMPACT_ATOMS: atom_id res chain seq x y z
N MET A 1 -14.03 9.90 -62.95
CA MET A 1 -13.48 9.00 -63.99
C MET A 1 -13.68 7.57 -63.53
N LYS A 2 -14.51 6.82 -64.26
CA LYS A 2 -14.73 5.37 -64.13
C LYS A 2 -13.64 4.59 -64.89
N ARG A 3 -13.30 3.40 -64.40
CA ARG A 3 -12.90 2.14 -65.07
C ARG A 3 -12.50 1.19 -63.94
N ARG A 4 -13.19 0.10 -63.58
CA ARG A 4 -13.80 -1.05 -64.29
C ARG A 4 -12.75 -1.89 -65.04
N ALA A 5 -12.46 -3.07 -64.48
CA ALA A 5 -11.90 -4.27 -65.09
C ALA A 5 -11.99 -5.39 -64.03
N ASP A 6 -12.14 -6.67 -64.33
CA ASP A 6 -12.92 -7.39 -65.33
C ASP A 6 -13.15 -8.78 -64.70
N SER A 7 -14.33 -9.33 -64.94
CA SER A 7 -14.77 -10.66 -64.56
C SER A 7 -14.15 -11.70 -65.49
N LEU A 8 -13.52 -12.73 -64.93
CA LEU A 8 -13.11 -13.94 -65.63
C LEU A 8 -13.87 -15.13 -65.07
N GLU A 9 -14.80 -15.64 -65.89
CA GLU A 9 -15.43 -16.94 -65.77
C GLU A 9 -14.36 -18.04 -65.85
N VAL A 10 -14.42 -19.01 -64.93
CA VAL A 10 -13.69 -20.27 -65.03
C VAL A 10 -14.71 -21.38 -65.18
N THR A 11 -14.57 -22.11 -66.28
CA THR A 11 -15.32 -23.28 -66.71
C THR A 11 -15.11 -24.49 -65.79
N GLU A 12 -16.20 -25.20 -65.50
CA GLU A 12 -16.18 -26.51 -64.83
C GLU A 12 -15.65 -27.62 -65.76
N PRO A 13 -14.84 -28.58 -65.25
CA PRO A 13 -14.69 -29.88 -65.87
C PRO A 13 -15.66 -30.92 -65.28
N PRO A 14 -16.08 -31.92 -66.07
CA PRO A 14 -17.13 -32.86 -65.69
C PRO A 14 -16.62 -34.07 -64.90
N GLY A 15 -17.41 -34.48 -63.91
CA GLY A 15 -17.66 -35.86 -63.51
C GLY A 15 -16.47 -36.75 -63.11
N SER A 16 -16.28 -36.94 -61.81
CA SER A 16 -15.79 -38.22 -61.26
C SER A 16 -16.66 -38.66 -60.09
N THR A 17 -17.36 -39.76 -60.33
CA THR A 17 -18.10 -40.59 -59.37
C THR A 17 -17.18 -41.14 -58.28
N THR A 18 -17.48 -40.86 -57.01
CA THR A 18 -17.35 -41.74 -55.82
C THR A 18 -17.95 -41.00 -54.62
N ASP A 19 -19.22 -41.25 -54.33
CA ASP A 19 -20.06 -40.47 -53.40
C ASP A 19 -20.45 -41.31 -52.16
N GLU A 20 -19.47 -41.91 -51.47
CA GLU A 20 -19.70 -42.70 -50.25
C GLU A 20 -18.90 -42.25 -49.00
N HIS A 21 -18.06 -41.20 -49.08
CA HIS A 21 -17.25 -40.72 -47.94
C HIS A 21 -17.83 -39.49 -47.19
N LYS A 22 -19.12 -39.15 -47.39
CA LYS A 22 -19.72 -37.92 -46.85
C LYS A 22 -20.44 -38.05 -45.51
N THR A 23 -20.39 -39.20 -44.84
CA THR A 23 -21.44 -39.58 -43.87
C THR A 23 -21.04 -39.61 -42.39
N ILE A 24 -19.80 -39.25 -41.99
CA ILE A 24 -19.41 -39.27 -40.56
C ILE A 24 -18.88 -37.91 -40.03
N LEU A 25 -18.30 -37.05 -40.89
CA LEU A 25 -17.87 -35.69 -40.52
C LEU A 25 -19.03 -34.72 -40.17
N SER A 26 -20.27 -35.18 -40.36
CA SER A 26 -21.51 -34.41 -40.31
C SER A 26 -22.52 -35.00 -39.32
N ASP A 27 -22.14 -35.96 -38.48
CA ASP A 27 -23.06 -36.47 -37.45
C ASP A 27 -23.33 -35.40 -36.38
N LEU A 28 -24.43 -34.67 -36.59
CA LEU A 28 -24.91 -33.64 -35.70
C LEU A 28 -25.41 -34.21 -34.36
N SER A 29 -25.64 -35.52 -34.25
CA SER A 29 -26.06 -36.15 -32.99
C SER A 29 -24.96 -36.13 -31.92
N LEU A 30 -23.70 -36.00 -32.35
CA LEU A 30 -22.53 -35.90 -31.48
C LEU A 30 -22.16 -34.46 -31.13
N GLN A 31 -22.84 -33.47 -31.71
CA GLN A 31 -22.66 -32.08 -31.33
C GLN A 31 -23.29 -31.84 -29.95
N LYS A 32 -22.50 -31.32 -29.02
CA LYS A 32 -22.99 -30.87 -27.71
C LYS A 32 -23.18 -29.34 -27.72
N PRO A 33 -24.34 -28.81 -27.29
CA PRO A 33 -24.48 -27.39 -27.01
C PRO A 33 -23.48 -26.98 -25.93
N ILE A 34 -22.93 -25.77 -26.03
CA ILE A 34 -21.89 -25.31 -25.09
C ILE A 34 -22.50 -25.08 -23.69
N GLU A 35 -23.78 -24.70 -23.65
CA GLU A 35 -24.60 -24.55 -22.45
C GLU A 35 -24.89 -25.85 -21.69
N ASP A 36 -24.83 -27.01 -22.35
CA ASP A 36 -25.17 -28.31 -21.73
C ASP A 36 -23.95 -29.01 -21.11
N LEU A 37 -22.74 -28.48 -21.32
CA LEU A 37 -21.48 -29.15 -20.96
C LEU A 37 -21.29 -29.35 -19.46
N GLU A 38 -21.90 -28.51 -18.60
CA GLU A 38 -21.78 -28.63 -17.15
C GLU A 38 -22.40 -29.93 -16.60
N SER A 39 -23.33 -30.52 -17.35
CA SER A 39 -24.08 -31.71 -16.94
C SER A 39 -23.50 -33.03 -17.44
N LEU A 40 -22.44 -33.00 -18.26
CA LEU A 40 -21.88 -34.20 -18.89
C LEU A 40 -20.92 -34.93 -17.94
N GLN A 41 -21.29 -36.15 -17.53
CA GLN A 41 -20.43 -37.02 -16.73
C GLN A 41 -19.26 -37.62 -17.54
N ASP A 42 -19.46 -37.82 -18.84
CA ASP A 42 -18.43 -38.27 -19.78
C ASP A 42 -18.55 -37.46 -21.08
N PRO A 43 -17.61 -36.56 -21.39
CA PRO A 43 -17.76 -35.62 -22.49
C PRO A 43 -17.35 -36.29 -23.81
N VAL A 44 -18.20 -37.18 -24.31
CA VAL A 44 -18.10 -37.74 -25.67
C VAL A 44 -18.82 -36.82 -26.66
N GLY A 45 -18.18 -36.55 -27.80
CA GLY A 45 -18.70 -35.70 -28.86
C GLY A 45 -17.80 -34.50 -29.13
N TRP A 46 -18.39 -33.45 -29.70
CA TRP A 46 -17.66 -32.22 -30.04
C TRP A 46 -18.51 -30.97 -29.82
N ILE A 47 -17.84 -29.85 -29.60
CA ILE A 47 -18.48 -28.53 -29.50
C ILE A 47 -18.09 -27.66 -30.68
N GLY A 48 -19.01 -26.82 -31.14
CA GLY A 48 -18.79 -25.91 -32.28
C GLY A 48 -18.95 -24.45 -31.86
N GLY A 49 -18.12 -23.57 -32.41
CA GLY A 49 -18.28 -22.13 -32.22
C GLY A 49 -17.29 -21.28 -33.02
N ALA A 50 -17.47 -19.97 -32.95
CA ALA A 50 -16.57 -19.00 -33.56
C ALA A 50 -15.53 -18.52 -32.54
N VAL A 51 -14.27 -18.45 -32.94
CA VAL A 51 -13.17 -17.91 -32.13
C VAL A 51 -13.39 -16.42 -31.93
N PHE A 52 -13.71 -16.01 -30.69
CA PHE A 52 -13.99 -14.63 -30.33
C PHE A 52 -12.74 -13.87 -29.88
N MET A 53 -11.86 -14.53 -29.12
CA MET A 53 -10.62 -13.95 -28.61
C MET A 53 -9.51 -15.00 -28.59
N ILE A 54 -8.27 -14.57 -28.81
CA ILE A 54 -7.08 -15.43 -28.84
C ILE A 54 -6.03 -14.84 -27.90
N TRP A 55 -5.41 -15.69 -27.09
CA TRP A 55 -4.28 -15.35 -26.24
C TRP A 55 -3.08 -16.22 -26.63
N ALA A 56 -2.30 -15.74 -27.60
CA ALA A 56 -1.16 -16.47 -28.17
C ALA A 56 0.12 -16.41 -27.32
N ASN A 57 0.30 -15.38 -26.48
CA ASN A 57 1.53 -15.17 -25.70
C ASN A 57 1.53 -15.87 -24.33
N ARG A 58 1.00 -17.09 -24.23
CA ARG A 58 0.98 -17.87 -22.98
C ARG A 58 1.67 -19.22 -23.19
N LYS A 59 2.18 -19.83 -22.11
CA LYS A 59 2.73 -21.20 -22.12
C LYS A 59 1.75 -22.24 -22.67
N GLN A 60 0.45 -21.96 -22.57
CA GLN A 60 -0.65 -22.73 -23.14
C GLN A 60 -1.50 -21.77 -23.99
N PRO A 61 -1.59 -21.94 -25.32
CA PRO A 61 -2.46 -21.12 -26.13
C PRO A 61 -3.91 -21.28 -25.65
N LYS A 62 -4.60 -20.15 -25.57
CA LYS A 62 -5.99 -20.09 -25.09
C LYS A 62 -6.83 -19.35 -26.11
N ILE A 63 -8.03 -19.84 -26.35
CA ILE A 63 -9.06 -19.15 -27.14
C ILE A 63 -10.32 -18.98 -26.30
N GLN A 64 -11.14 -18.00 -26.69
CA GLN A 64 -12.52 -17.90 -26.24
C GLN A 64 -13.43 -18.28 -27.40
N LEU A 65 -14.20 -19.35 -27.21
CA LEU A 65 -15.15 -19.85 -28.19
C LEU A 65 -16.54 -19.25 -27.90
N LYS A 66 -17.19 -18.73 -28.93
CA LYS A 66 -18.55 -18.20 -28.85
C LYS A 66 -19.50 -19.09 -29.65
N SER A 67 -20.56 -19.57 -29.01
CA SER A 67 -21.69 -20.25 -29.64
C SER A 67 -22.99 -19.66 -29.10
N GLY A 68 -23.84 -19.11 -29.99
CA GLY A 68 -25.01 -18.34 -29.59
C GLY A 68 -24.66 -17.14 -28.68
N ASN A 69 -25.29 -17.09 -27.51
CA ASN A 69 -25.06 -16.06 -26.49
C ASN A 69 -23.99 -16.43 -25.45
N TYR A 70 -23.47 -17.66 -25.52
CA TYR A 70 -22.53 -18.19 -24.54
C TYR A 70 -21.08 -18.05 -25.02
N ARG A 71 -20.19 -17.89 -24.04
CA ARG A 71 -18.74 -17.87 -24.24
C ARG A 71 -18.07 -18.82 -23.27
N VAL A 72 -17.18 -19.65 -23.80
CA VAL A 72 -16.34 -20.56 -23.02
C VAL A 72 -14.88 -20.34 -23.38
N ASP A 73 -14.04 -20.42 -22.38
CA ASP A 73 -12.60 -20.32 -22.55
C ASP A 73 -12.05 -21.74 -22.74
N VAL A 74 -11.24 -21.94 -23.79
CA VAL A 74 -10.61 -23.22 -24.12
C VAL A 74 -9.09 -23.04 -24.07
N ALA A 75 -8.41 -23.80 -23.22
CA ALA A 75 -6.96 -23.79 -23.06
C ALA A 75 -6.35 -25.09 -23.60
N PHE A 76 -5.26 -24.95 -24.35
CA PHE A 76 -4.57 -26.07 -24.98
C PHE A 76 -3.17 -26.25 -24.38
N GLY A 77 -2.90 -27.46 -23.92
CA GLY A 77 -1.61 -27.98 -23.48
C GLY A 77 -1.08 -29.06 -24.42
N GLY A 78 0.13 -29.54 -24.14
CA GLY A 78 0.86 -30.49 -24.97
C GLY A 78 1.93 -29.84 -25.87
N GLU A 79 2.89 -30.64 -26.29
CA GLU A 79 4.09 -30.20 -27.04
C GLU A 79 3.75 -29.65 -28.44
N ASN A 80 2.65 -30.13 -29.04
CA ASN A 80 2.26 -29.78 -30.42
C ASN A 80 1.20 -28.67 -30.51
N THR A 81 0.99 -27.90 -29.44
CA THR A 81 0.03 -26.79 -29.43
C THR A 81 0.37 -25.66 -30.40
N HIS A 82 1.63 -25.55 -30.81
CA HIS A 82 2.09 -24.61 -31.84
C HIS A 82 1.46 -24.87 -33.23
N LEU A 83 0.85 -26.05 -33.46
CA LEU A 83 0.08 -26.35 -34.68
C LEU A 83 -1.29 -25.64 -34.69
N LEU A 84 -1.74 -25.12 -33.56
CA LEU A 84 -3.02 -24.43 -33.39
C LEU A 84 -2.89 -22.95 -33.73
N ASP A 85 -3.01 -22.65 -35.01
CA ASP A 85 -2.91 -21.30 -35.57
C ASP A 85 -4.32 -20.70 -35.78
N PHE A 86 -4.95 -20.20 -34.72
CA PHE A 86 -6.28 -19.60 -34.82
C PHE A 86 -6.24 -18.15 -35.31
N ASP A 87 -7.26 -17.74 -36.06
CA ASP A 87 -7.59 -16.34 -36.33
C ASP A 87 -8.94 -15.98 -35.70
N GLN A 88 -9.14 -14.69 -35.37
CA GLN A 88 -10.44 -14.22 -34.88
C GLN A 88 -11.50 -14.49 -35.95
N HIS A 89 -12.68 -14.94 -35.52
CA HIS A 89 -13.80 -15.38 -36.36
C HIS A 89 -13.60 -16.70 -37.13
N ASP A 90 -12.52 -17.45 -36.88
CA ASP A 90 -12.46 -18.83 -37.32
C ASP A 90 -13.61 -19.63 -36.69
N THR A 91 -14.29 -20.46 -37.47
CA THR A 91 -15.30 -21.39 -36.95
C THR A 91 -14.68 -22.76 -36.81
N VAL A 92 -14.70 -23.30 -35.60
CA VAL A 92 -14.05 -24.58 -35.28
C VAL A 92 -15.02 -25.56 -34.64
N ARG A 93 -14.76 -26.85 -34.82
CA ARG A 93 -15.34 -27.94 -34.02
C ARG A 93 -14.23 -28.59 -33.22
N ILE A 94 -14.38 -28.66 -31.91
CA ILE A 94 -13.35 -29.16 -30.99
C ILE A 94 -13.89 -30.45 -30.35
N SER A 95 -13.12 -31.54 -30.45
CA SER A 95 -13.45 -32.81 -29.80
C SER A 95 -13.40 -32.64 -28.29
N LEU A 96 -14.39 -33.16 -27.56
CA LEU A 96 -14.42 -33.12 -26.10
C LEU A 96 -13.54 -34.21 -25.45
N LYS A 97 -12.97 -35.13 -26.25
CA LYS A 97 -12.07 -36.17 -25.76
C LYS A 97 -10.79 -35.56 -25.17
N GLY A 98 -10.43 -36.02 -23.97
CA GLY A 98 -9.27 -35.53 -23.24
C GLY A 98 -9.42 -34.12 -22.67
N SER A 99 -10.65 -33.57 -22.69
CA SER A 99 -10.94 -32.29 -22.05
C SER A 99 -11.22 -32.45 -20.55
N GLN A 100 -10.77 -31.48 -19.78
CA GLN A 100 -11.08 -31.32 -18.36
C GLN A 100 -11.82 -30.00 -18.14
N PHE A 101 -12.81 -30.00 -17.24
CA PHE A 101 -13.59 -28.81 -16.91
C PHE A 101 -13.08 -28.20 -15.60
N HIS A 102 -12.60 -26.96 -15.67
CA HIS A 102 -12.14 -26.22 -14.49
C HIS A 102 -13.11 -25.08 -14.18
N HIS A 103 -13.83 -25.17 -13.06
CA HIS A 103 -14.74 -24.12 -12.63
C HIS A 103 -14.02 -22.78 -12.37
N LYS A 104 -14.69 -21.68 -12.70
CA LYS A 104 -14.24 -20.32 -12.42
C LYS A 104 -15.39 -19.46 -11.91
N ASN A 105 -15.09 -18.54 -11.01
CA ASN A 105 -16.03 -17.51 -10.60
C ASN A 105 -16.17 -16.47 -11.70
N THR A 106 -17.32 -16.43 -12.36
CA THR A 106 -17.69 -15.37 -13.29
C THR A 106 -19.01 -14.74 -12.85
N SER A 107 -19.04 -13.42 -12.81
CA SER A 107 -20.28 -12.67 -12.53
C SER A 107 -21.05 -12.32 -13.81
N HIS A 108 -20.54 -12.70 -14.98
CA HIS A 108 -21.11 -12.30 -16.27
C HIS A 108 -21.98 -13.43 -16.84
N GLN A 109 -23.29 -13.19 -17.01
CA GLN A 109 -24.28 -14.22 -17.42
C GLN A 109 -23.97 -14.92 -18.76
N GLN A 110 -23.23 -14.25 -19.66
CA GLN A 110 -22.82 -14.82 -20.96
C GLN A 110 -21.56 -15.69 -20.89
N TYR A 111 -20.86 -15.71 -19.76
CA TYR A 111 -19.65 -16.51 -19.57
C TYR A 111 -20.02 -17.76 -18.80
N LEU A 112 -19.65 -18.91 -19.33
CA LEU A 112 -19.85 -20.15 -18.61
C LEU A 112 -18.95 -20.23 -17.36
N PRO A 113 -19.44 -20.83 -16.27
CA PRO A 113 -18.74 -20.89 -14.98
C PRO A 113 -17.57 -21.89 -14.97
N PHE A 114 -17.02 -22.24 -16.13
CA PHE A 114 -15.88 -23.14 -16.27
C PHE A 114 -15.02 -22.80 -17.50
N ASN A 115 -13.83 -23.40 -17.56
CA ASN A 115 -12.93 -23.45 -18.69
C ASN A 115 -12.78 -24.90 -19.16
N ILE A 116 -12.55 -25.10 -20.46
CA ILE A 116 -12.22 -26.41 -21.04
C ILE A 116 -10.70 -26.45 -21.21
N VAL A 117 -10.03 -27.42 -20.61
CA VAL A 117 -8.57 -27.56 -20.62
C VAL A 117 -8.18 -28.89 -21.25
N TYR A 118 -7.28 -28.85 -22.22
CA TYR A 118 -6.72 -30.05 -22.86
C TYR A 118 -5.25 -30.18 -22.46
N GLU A 119 -4.88 -31.09 -21.57
CA GLU A 119 -3.50 -31.17 -21.08
C GLU A 119 -2.56 -31.91 -22.05
N GLU A 120 -3.05 -33.00 -22.65
CA GLU A 120 -2.25 -33.92 -23.48
C GLU A 120 -2.28 -33.60 -24.98
N GLY A 121 -3.33 -32.93 -25.42
CA GLY A 121 -3.56 -32.56 -26.81
C GLY A 121 -5.05 -32.47 -27.15
N VAL A 122 -5.35 -31.98 -28.34
CA VAL A 122 -6.72 -31.79 -28.84
C VAL A 122 -6.81 -32.19 -30.30
N ALA A 123 -7.97 -32.70 -30.71
CA ALA A 123 -8.35 -32.82 -32.10
C ALA A 123 -9.44 -31.78 -32.43
N LEU A 124 -9.23 -30.99 -33.48
CA LEU A 124 -10.21 -30.01 -33.93
C LEU A 124 -10.27 -29.92 -35.46
N LEU A 125 -11.44 -29.52 -35.95
CA LEU A 125 -11.73 -29.26 -37.35
C LEU A 125 -11.95 -27.76 -37.57
N PHE A 126 -11.20 -27.16 -38.49
CA PHE A 126 -11.46 -25.80 -38.97
C PHE A 126 -12.61 -25.82 -39.99
N VAL A 127 -13.83 -25.50 -39.56
CA VAL A 127 -15.01 -25.43 -40.46
C VAL A 127 -14.84 -24.29 -41.44
N SER A 128 -14.44 -23.12 -40.96
CA SER A 128 -14.09 -21.96 -41.78
C SER A 128 -12.98 -21.16 -41.13
N ARG A 129 -12.04 -20.67 -41.94
CA ARG A 129 -10.95 -19.80 -41.52
C ARG A 129 -11.11 -18.42 -42.15
N SER A 130 -11.12 -17.39 -41.32
CA SER A 130 -11.43 -16.02 -41.74
C SER A 130 -10.34 -15.42 -42.63
N LYS A 131 -9.07 -15.71 -42.35
CA LYS A 131 -7.91 -15.20 -43.11
C LYS A 131 -7.22 -16.23 -43.99
N LYS A 132 -7.47 -17.53 -43.78
CA LYS A 132 -6.74 -18.64 -44.44
C LYS A 132 -7.71 -19.68 -45.04
N PRO A 133 -8.48 -19.35 -46.09
CA PRO A 133 -9.55 -20.22 -46.60
C PRO A 133 -9.08 -21.60 -47.08
N ALA A 134 -7.82 -21.72 -47.50
CA ALA A 134 -7.20 -23.00 -47.87
C ALA A 134 -7.14 -24.01 -46.71
N GLY A 135 -7.33 -23.57 -45.46
CA GLY A 135 -7.43 -24.44 -44.29
C GLY A 135 -8.86 -24.83 -43.91
N ASN A 136 -9.88 -24.45 -44.69
CA ASN A 136 -11.26 -24.88 -44.45
C ASN A 136 -11.36 -26.40 -44.64
N GLY A 137 -12.03 -27.08 -43.71
CA GLY A 137 -12.12 -28.54 -43.67
C GLY A 137 -10.87 -29.23 -43.12
N LYS A 138 -9.82 -28.50 -42.73
CA LYS A 138 -8.58 -29.10 -42.20
C LYS A 138 -8.78 -29.58 -40.77
N ILE A 139 -8.45 -30.84 -40.52
CA ILE A 139 -8.35 -31.43 -39.18
C ILE A 139 -6.93 -31.22 -38.65
N VAL A 140 -6.81 -30.79 -37.41
CA VAL A 140 -5.54 -30.61 -36.70
C VAL A 140 -5.61 -31.39 -35.39
N THR A 141 -4.59 -32.21 -35.15
CA THR A 141 -4.41 -32.96 -33.89
C THR A 141 -3.09 -32.56 -33.25
N THR A 142 -3.09 -32.38 -31.93
CA THR A 142 -1.89 -32.03 -31.16
C THR A 142 -1.43 -33.12 -30.20
N PHE A 143 -2.01 -34.32 -30.26
CA PHE A 143 -1.55 -35.45 -29.46
C PHE A 143 -0.10 -35.85 -29.85
N PRO A 144 0.75 -36.24 -28.90
CA PRO A 144 2.11 -36.73 -29.19
C PRO A 144 2.05 -37.97 -30.08
N SER A 145 2.95 -38.02 -31.06
CA SER A 145 2.91 -38.81 -32.31
C SER A 145 3.13 -40.33 -32.16
N VAL A 146 2.59 -40.97 -31.11
CA VAL A 146 2.66 -42.43 -30.92
C VAL A 146 1.59 -43.18 -31.74
N LEU A 147 0.68 -42.48 -32.41
CA LEU A 147 -0.25 -43.08 -33.37
C LEU A 147 0.14 -42.64 -34.80
N PRO A 148 0.44 -43.58 -35.72
CA PRO A 148 0.64 -43.26 -37.13
C PRO A 148 -0.56 -42.47 -37.64
N LEU A 149 -0.32 -41.34 -38.33
CA LEU A 149 -1.41 -40.57 -38.96
C LEU A 149 -2.27 -41.45 -39.90
N ASP A 150 -1.67 -42.51 -40.45
CA ASP A 150 -2.33 -43.50 -41.31
C ASP A 150 -3.27 -44.47 -40.55
N ALA A 151 -3.19 -44.52 -39.21
CA ALA A 151 -4.06 -45.33 -38.34
C ALA A 151 -5.30 -44.57 -37.84
N LEU A 152 -5.35 -43.24 -38.02
CA LEU A 152 -6.60 -42.49 -37.98
C LEU A 152 -7.28 -42.69 -39.33
N ALA A 153 -8.02 -43.80 -39.48
CA ALA A 153 -8.86 -44.02 -40.65
C ALA A 153 -9.64 -42.72 -40.94
N GLU A 154 -9.66 -42.30 -42.21
CA GLU A 154 -10.16 -40.99 -42.71
C GLU A 154 -11.59 -40.61 -42.28
N ASN A 155 -12.29 -41.45 -41.52
CA ASN A 155 -13.71 -41.33 -41.21
C ASN A 155 -14.05 -41.15 -39.72
N ASP A 156 -13.09 -41.09 -38.77
CA ASP A 156 -13.44 -40.97 -37.34
C ASP A 156 -12.44 -40.16 -36.52
N TRP A 157 -12.45 -38.83 -36.70
CA TRP A 157 -11.56 -37.92 -35.96
C TRP A 157 -11.94 -37.75 -34.47
N PHE A 158 -13.00 -38.43 -34.00
CA PHE A 158 -13.49 -38.35 -32.63
C PHE A 158 -13.41 -39.67 -31.82
N PHE A 159 -13.28 -40.86 -32.44
CA PHE A 159 -12.93 -42.12 -31.75
C PHE A 159 -11.50 -42.63 -32.07
N SER A 160 -10.90 -43.43 -31.18
CA SER A 160 -9.59 -44.10 -31.41
C SER A 160 -9.52 -45.45 -30.65
N PRO A 161 -8.65 -46.41 -31.05
CA PRO A 161 -8.72 -47.84 -30.74
C PRO A 161 -8.47 -48.20 -29.26
N PRO A 162 -8.79 -49.44 -28.81
CA PRO A 162 -8.85 -49.79 -27.39
C PRO A 162 -7.52 -49.67 -26.63
N ARG A 163 -7.63 -49.36 -25.34
CA ARG A 163 -6.56 -49.18 -24.34
C ARG A 163 -5.54 -50.34 -24.38
N PRO A 164 -4.21 -50.08 -24.36
CA PRO A 164 -3.21 -51.12 -24.13
C PRO A 164 -3.37 -51.70 -22.71
N ALA A 165 -3.22 -53.02 -22.58
CA ALA A 165 -3.37 -53.75 -21.32
C ALA A 165 -2.32 -53.32 -20.26
N GLU A 166 -2.80 -53.14 -19.03
CA GLU A 166 -2.05 -52.79 -17.83
C GLU A 166 -1.10 -53.94 -17.42
N LEU A 167 0.19 -53.64 -17.20
CA LEU A 167 1.16 -54.59 -16.65
C LEU A 167 1.17 -54.47 -15.11
N GLU A 168 0.91 -55.60 -14.45
CA GLU A 168 0.93 -55.78 -12.99
C GLU A 168 2.31 -55.47 -12.36
N PRO A 169 2.35 -54.97 -11.10
CA PRO A 169 3.58 -54.60 -10.42
C PRO A 169 4.30 -55.80 -9.80
N VAL A 170 5.63 -55.83 -9.96
CA VAL A 170 6.54 -56.81 -9.36
C VAL A 170 6.78 -56.49 -7.88
N GLU A 171 6.45 -57.45 -7.02
CA GLU A 171 6.84 -57.48 -5.60
C GLU A 171 8.36 -57.65 -5.46
N ASN A 172 9.00 -56.80 -4.65
CA ASN A 172 10.34 -57.06 -4.12
C ASN A 172 10.27 -56.98 -2.60
N GLY A 173 10.54 -58.11 -1.96
CA GLY A 173 10.68 -58.26 -0.52
C GLY A 173 12.13 -58.31 -0.04
N GLU A 174 12.23 -58.18 1.28
CA GLU A 174 13.24 -58.66 2.22
C GLU A 174 14.55 -57.86 2.45
N ASP A 175 14.57 -57.31 3.68
CA ASP A 175 15.60 -57.41 4.73
C ASP A 175 17.03 -56.90 4.51
N LEU A 176 17.46 -55.99 5.41
CA LEU A 176 18.53 -56.27 6.38
C LEU A 176 18.78 -55.10 7.36
N ASN A 177 18.77 -55.47 8.65
CA ASN A 177 19.56 -54.97 9.79
C ASN A 177 19.33 -53.58 10.44
N SER A 178 18.70 -53.72 11.62
CA SER A 178 18.82 -52.99 12.88
C SER A 178 20.24 -52.62 13.35
N MET A 179 20.39 -51.42 13.91
CA MET A 179 21.16 -51.16 15.13
C MET A 179 20.56 -49.93 15.85
N GLU A 180 19.78 -50.16 16.90
CA GLU A 180 19.45 -49.18 17.93
C GLU A 180 20.47 -49.29 19.08
N VAL A 181 20.80 -48.15 19.70
CA VAL A 181 21.49 -48.09 20.99
C VAL A 181 20.58 -47.37 21.98
N ASP A 182 20.24 -48.11 23.03
CA ASP A 182 19.52 -47.74 24.25
C ASP A 182 20.06 -46.48 24.94
N LEU A 183 19.13 -45.64 25.42
CA LEU A 183 19.26 -44.94 26.71
C LEU A 183 17.88 -44.85 27.41
N SER A 184 17.75 -45.68 28.45
CA SER A 184 16.92 -45.60 29.68
C SER A 184 16.63 -44.17 30.21
N ALA A 185 15.65 -43.84 31.06
CA ALA A 185 14.50 -44.46 31.75
C ALA A 185 13.79 -43.33 32.56
N ASP A 186 12.64 -43.64 33.17
CA ASP A 186 11.82 -42.85 34.14
C ASP A 186 11.05 -41.63 33.56
N ASP A 187 9.77 -41.35 33.88
CA ASP A 187 8.90 -41.78 34.97
C ASP A 187 7.40 -41.67 34.55
N SER A 188 6.62 -42.46 35.26
CA SER A 188 5.19 -42.77 35.29
C SER A 188 4.18 -41.60 35.32
N ARG A 189 3.04 -41.75 34.62
CA ARG A 189 1.67 -41.83 35.23
C ARG A 189 0.54 -42.04 34.21
N GLN A 190 -0.18 -43.15 34.41
CA GLN A 190 -1.48 -43.49 33.81
C GLN A 190 -2.63 -42.66 34.45
N THR A 191 -3.71 -42.40 33.69
CA THR A 191 -5.07 -42.95 33.92
C THR A 191 -6.11 -42.45 32.88
N THR A 192 -6.51 -43.38 32.00
CA THR A 192 -7.86 -43.73 31.46
C THR A 192 -9.10 -42.84 31.62
N LYS A 193 -9.88 -42.70 30.53
CA LYS A 193 -11.33 -43.01 30.29
C LYS A 193 -11.77 -42.38 28.95
N THR A 194 -12.06 -43.08 27.84
CA THR A 194 -13.16 -44.01 27.44
C THR A 194 -14.58 -43.42 27.51
N SER A 195 -15.21 -43.15 26.34
CA SER A 195 -16.66 -43.23 26.05
C SER A 195 -16.91 -42.82 24.57
N GLN A 196 -17.00 -43.76 23.62
CA GLN A 196 -18.21 -44.41 23.07
C GLN A 196 -19.07 -43.55 22.11
N LEU A 197 -19.07 -43.99 20.85
CA LEU A 197 -20.08 -43.78 19.80
C LEU A 197 -21.48 -44.26 20.23
N PRO A 198 -22.53 -43.86 19.48
CA PRO A 198 -23.38 -44.89 18.89
C PRO A 198 -23.62 -44.73 17.37
N LYS A 199 -23.83 -45.89 16.75
CA LYS A 199 -24.20 -46.15 15.36
C LYS A 199 -25.73 -46.19 15.19
N ASN A 200 -26.16 -45.81 13.97
CA ASN A 200 -27.20 -46.37 13.09
C ASN A 200 -28.66 -46.51 13.56
N LEU A 201 -29.58 -46.08 12.68
CA LEU A 201 -30.77 -46.84 12.29
C LEU A 201 -31.19 -46.45 10.84
N ASP A 202 -31.27 -47.48 9.99
CA ASP A 202 -31.81 -47.49 8.63
C ASP A 202 -33.35 -47.58 8.63
N HIS A 203 -34.01 -47.04 7.59
CA HIS A 203 -35.10 -47.67 6.80
C HIS A 203 -35.71 -46.69 5.77
N ASP A 204 -35.29 -46.84 4.50
CA ASP A 204 -36.05 -47.19 3.27
C ASP A 204 -37.50 -46.70 2.97
N PRO A 205 -37.91 -46.74 1.67
CA PRO A 205 -38.61 -45.63 0.98
C PRO A 205 -40.08 -45.91 0.64
N MET A 206 -40.83 -44.87 0.27
CA MET A 206 -42.05 -45.00 -0.56
C MET A 206 -42.28 -43.78 -1.46
N ASP A 207 -42.51 -44.08 -2.74
CA ASP A 207 -43.06 -43.22 -3.78
C ASP A 207 -44.41 -42.59 -3.42
N GLN A 208 -44.70 -41.40 -3.97
CA GLN A 208 -45.91 -41.18 -4.78
C GLN A 208 -45.92 -39.83 -5.52
N ASP A 209 -46.27 -39.94 -6.79
CA ASP A 209 -46.74 -38.90 -7.72
C ASP A 209 -47.67 -37.85 -7.11
N THR A 210 -47.57 -36.60 -7.60
CA THR A 210 -48.72 -35.85 -8.12
C THR A 210 -48.27 -34.56 -8.82
N THR A 211 -48.53 -34.51 -10.12
CA THR A 211 -48.55 -33.29 -10.94
C THR A 211 -49.84 -32.50 -10.70
N PRO A 212 -49.82 -31.18 -10.94
CA PRO A 212 -50.96 -30.57 -11.61
C PRO A 212 -50.57 -29.62 -12.75
N THR A 213 -51.37 -29.74 -13.79
CA THR A 213 -51.44 -29.03 -15.06
C THR A 213 -52.16 -27.67 -15.00
N HIS A 214 -51.96 -26.86 -16.06
CA HIS A 214 -52.83 -25.77 -16.60
C HIS A 214 -52.87 -24.45 -15.78
N ASP A 215 -52.82 -23.23 -16.33
CA ASP A 215 -53.29 -22.66 -17.60
C ASP A 215 -52.57 -21.34 -17.97
N ASN A 216 -52.42 -21.10 -19.28
CA ASN A 216 -52.04 -19.82 -19.90
C ASN A 216 -53.30 -19.07 -20.38
N PRO A 217 -53.42 -17.75 -20.21
CA PRO A 217 -54.36 -16.95 -21.01
C PRO A 217 -53.63 -16.02 -22.00
N VAL A 218 -54.02 -16.22 -23.25
CA VAL A 218 -53.84 -15.34 -24.41
C VAL A 218 -54.63 -14.04 -24.22
N HIS A 219 -54.04 -12.88 -24.51
CA HIS A 219 -54.76 -11.77 -25.15
C HIS A 219 -53.83 -10.86 -25.97
N SER A 220 -54.40 -10.43 -27.10
CA SER A 220 -53.86 -9.86 -28.33
C SER A 220 -53.76 -8.32 -28.36
N LEU A 221 -52.71 -7.79 -29.03
CA LEU A 221 -52.59 -6.64 -29.98
C LEU A 221 -53.23 -5.26 -29.63
N PRO A 222 -52.72 -4.08 -30.13
CA PRO A 222 -52.16 -3.90 -31.48
C PRO A 222 -50.98 -2.91 -31.69
N THR A 223 -50.37 -3.08 -32.86
CA THR A 223 -49.46 -2.20 -33.61
C THR A 223 -50.09 -0.84 -33.96
N PRO A 224 -49.27 0.20 -34.20
CA PRO A 224 -49.35 0.83 -35.53
C PRO A 224 -47.99 1.25 -36.13
N THR A 225 -47.93 1.17 -37.46
CA THR A 225 -46.87 1.66 -38.35
C THR A 225 -47.37 2.92 -39.12
N PRO A 226 -46.61 3.53 -40.03
CA PRO A 226 -45.97 4.85 -39.88
C PRO A 226 -46.61 5.98 -40.71
N THR A 227 -46.30 7.24 -40.40
CA THR A 227 -46.61 8.38 -41.29
C THR A 227 -45.39 9.27 -41.51
N ALA A 228 -45.07 9.45 -42.78
CA ALA A 228 -43.99 10.27 -43.31
C ALA A 228 -44.29 11.77 -43.20
N SER A 229 -43.25 12.59 -42.99
CA SER A 229 -43.18 13.93 -43.57
C SER A 229 -41.74 14.43 -43.74
N ARG A 230 -41.44 14.72 -45.01
CA ARG A 230 -40.33 15.50 -45.57
C ARG A 230 -39.95 16.77 -44.79
N GLY A 231 -38.67 17.13 -44.85
CA GLY A 231 -38.22 18.50 -44.56
C GLY A 231 -36.70 18.72 -44.63
N THR A 232 -36.17 18.77 -45.86
CA THR A 232 -35.07 19.65 -46.33
C THR A 232 -33.84 19.95 -45.45
N SER A 233 -32.68 19.50 -45.94
CA SER A 233 -31.34 20.06 -45.70
C SER A 233 -31.25 21.54 -46.11
N PRO A 234 -30.23 22.30 -45.64
CA PRO A 234 -29.08 22.49 -46.53
C PRO A 234 -27.69 22.60 -45.87
N ALA A 235 -26.71 22.23 -46.69
CA ALA A 235 -25.41 22.87 -46.93
C ALA A 235 -24.35 22.95 -45.81
N SER A 236 -23.37 22.08 -46.01
CA SER A 236 -21.92 22.25 -45.82
C SER A 236 -21.35 23.66 -46.05
N ALA A 237 -20.47 24.09 -45.15
CA ALA A 237 -19.32 24.93 -45.45
C ALA A 237 -18.15 24.54 -44.52
N GLY A 238 -16.98 24.30 -45.11
CA GLY A 238 -15.73 24.04 -44.40
C GLY A 238 -15.07 25.31 -43.86
N PHE A 239 -13.77 25.20 -43.58
CA PHE A 239 -12.76 26.17 -43.07
C PHE A 239 -12.28 25.77 -41.66
N GLU A 240 -11.08 25.20 -41.52
CA GLU A 240 -9.72 25.77 -41.65
C GLU A 240 -9.07 25.87 -40.26
N GLN A 241 -7.83 25.41 -40.19
CA GLN A 241 -6.92 25.57 -39.06
C GLN A 241 -6.69 27.06 -38.80
N ASN A 242 -6.64 27.48 -37.53
CA ASN A 242 -5.68 28.49 -37.09
C ASN A 242 -5.52 28.56 -35.56
N ASN A 243 -4.24 28.53 -35.16
CA ASN A 243 -3.71 29.00 -33.89
C ASN A 243 -4.09 30.47 -33.65
N ALA A 244 -4.52 30.82 -32.43
CA ALA A 244 -4.32 32.16 -31.87
C ALA A 244 -4.50 32.17 -30.36
N GLU A 245 -3.45 32.62 -29.68
CA GLU A 245 -3.39 32.98 -28.26
C GLU A 245 -4.49 33.98 -27.88
N ARG A 246 -5.10 33.78 -26.70
CA ARG A 246 -6.05 34.76 -26.12
C ARG A 246 -5.38 35.53 -24.95
N PRO A 247 -5.31 36.86 -25.01
CA PRO A 247 -4.84 37.69 -23.91
C PRO A 247 -5.95 37.89 -22.87
N ARG A 248 -5.63 37.66 -21.59
CA ARG A 248 -6.54 37.95 -20.47
C ARG A 248 -6.59 39.46 -20.20
N LYS A 249 -7.78 40.04 -20.38
CA LYS A 249 -8.12 41.43 -20.02
C LYS A 249 -8.09 41.63 -18.50
N LYS A 250 -7.33 42.62 -18.04
CA LYS A 250 -7.33 43.15 -16.66
C LYS A 250 -8.61 43.97 -16.43
N LEU A 251 -9.44 43.58 -15.46
CA LEU A 251 -10.47 44.46 -14.90
C LEU A 251 -9.89 45.21 -13.69
N LYS A 252 -9.76 46.53 -13.83
CA LYS A 252 -9.50 47.47 -12.74
C LYS A 252 -10.79 47.62 -11.90
N LYS A 253 -10.72 47.42 -10.58
CA LYS A 253 -11.80 47.79 -9.66
C LYS A 253 -11.39 49.06 -8.91
N LYS A 254 -12.22 50.08 -9.07
CA LYS A 254 -12.12 51.44 -8.54
C LYS A 254 -12.35 51.47 -7.04
N ASP A 255 -11.65 52.41 -6.41
CA ASP A 255 -11.84 52.91 -5.06
C ASP A 255 -13.29 53.31 -4.76
N THR A 256 -13.73 53.06 -3.53
CA THR A 256 -14.78 53.86 -2.91
C THR A 256 -14.47 54.01 -1.43
N ARG A 257 -14.00 55.22 -1.09
CA ARG A 257 -13.91 55.75 0.27
C ARG A 257 -15.33 56.02 0.77
N HIS A 258 -15.67 55.57 1.97
CA HIS A 258 -16.57 56.32 2.85
C HIS A 258 -16.08 56.25 4.29
N ALA A 259 -15.74 57.44 4.80
CA ALA A 259 -15.62 57.72 6.21
C ALA A 259 -17.02 57.76 6.83
N ASN A 260 -17.16 57.35 8.09
CA ASN A 260 -18.08 58.04 8.98
C ASN A 260 -17.67 57.94 10.44
N SER A 261 -17.96 59.05 11.10
CA SER A 261 -17.52 59.53 12.41
C SER A 261 -18.50 59.12 13.52
N VAL A 262 -17.91 58.78 14.67
CA VAL A 262 -18.26 59.16 16.06
C VAL A 262 -19.59 59.92 16.32
N ARG A 263 -20.36 59.37 17.30
CA ARG A 263 -21.21 59.96 18.37
C ARG A 263 -22.34 58.95 18.67
N GLY A 264 -22.80 58.62 19.87
CA GLY A 264 -22.66 59.12 21.25
C GLY A 264 -23.97 58.76 22.00
N ASP A 265 -23.85 58.19 23.20
CA ASP A 265 -24.80 58.05 24.34
C ASP A 265 -26.24 57.50 24.16
N LYS A 266 -26.60 56.43 24.91
CA LYS A 266 -27.30 56.51 26.22
C LYS A 266 -27.82 55.16 26.76
N ALA A 267 -27.49 54.96 28.04
CA ALA A 267 -28.11 54.22 29.16
C ALA A 267 -29.47 53.49 29.02
N ASP A 268 -29.51 52.27 29.57
CA ASP A 268 -30.33 51.78 30.71
C ASP A 268 -30.10 50.26 30.82
N GLY A 269 -29.85 49.57 31.94
CA GLY A 269 -30.12 49.82 33.34
C GLY A 269 -30.67 48.52 33.94
N ARG A 270 -29.82 47.62 34.48
CA ARG A 270 -30.29 46.55 35.39
C ARG A 270 -29.20 46.09 36.37
N LYS A 271 -29.32 46.62 37.58
CA LYS A 271 -28.59 46.22 38.79
C LYS A 271 -28.94 44.77 39.16
N ARG A 272 -27.95 43.97 39.53
CA ARG A 272 -28.14 42.78 40.38
C ARG A 272 -27.07 42.79 41.46
N GLU A 273 -27.55 42.61 42.68
CA GLU A 273 -26.87 42.87 43.95
C GLU A 273 -25.78 41.85 44.25
N THR A 274 -24.65 42.36 44.75
CA THR A 274 -23.56 41.65 45.41
C THR A 274 -23.92 41.33 46.86
N PRO A 275 -23.56 40.16 47.40
CA PRO A 275 -23.32 39.99 48.82
C PRO A 275 -21.82 40.07 49.14
N SER A 276 -21.56 40.75 50.25
CA SER A 276 -20.29 41.11 50.86
C SER A 276 -19.35 39.93 51.18
N GLU A 277 -18.05 40.25 51.10
CA GLU A 277 -16.92 39.51 51.62
C GLU A 277 -17.01 39.28 53.14
N GLU A 278 -16.51 38.12 53.59
CA GLU A 278 -15.80 37.96 54.87
C GLU A 278 -14.71 36.85 54.74
N PRO A 279 -13.66 36.90 55.58
CA PRO A 279 -12.32 36.44 55.20
C PRO A 279 -12.02 34.97 55.52
N ALA A 280 -11.15 34.37 54.71
CA ALA A 280 -10.61 33.03 54.88
C ALA A 280 -9.73 32.92 56.14
N GLN A 281 -10.18 32.13 57.12
CA GLN A 281 -9.35 31.63 58.21
C GLN A 281 -8.98 30.17 57.98
N SER A 282 -7.67 29.91 58.03
CA SER A 282 -7.08 28.57 58.02
C SER A 282 -7.54 27.76 59.24
N THR A 283 -8.05 26.54 59.06
CA THR A 283 -8.25 25.60 60.16
C THR A 283 -7.47 24.31 59.93
N SER A 284 -6.48 24.11 60.80
CA SER A 284 -5.74 22.88 60.98
C SER A 284 -6.67 21.75 61.43
N LYS A 285 -6.63 20.60 60.75
CA LYS A 285 -7.39 19.40 61.13
C LYS A 285 -6.88 18.86 62.46
N LYS A 286 -7.73 18.90 63.50
CA LYS A 286 -7.49 18.18 64.77
C LYS A 286 -7.66 16.66 64.58
N PRO A 287 -6.83 15.83 65.23
CA PRO A 287 -6.97 14.38 65.18
C PRO A 287 -8.17 13.90 66.02
N ILE A 288 -9.02 13.09 65.39
CA ILE A 288 -10.19 12.44 65.99
C ILE A 288 -9.74 11.50 67.11
N THR A 289 -10.38 11.59 68.28
CA THR A 289 -9.98 10.84 69.46
C THR A 289 -10.42 9.37 69.39
N ALA A 290 -9.71 8.48 70.08
CA ALA A 290 -9.99 7.04 70.08
C ALA A 290 -11.40 6.68 70.62
N ALA A 291 -12.01 7.56 71.43
CA ALA A 291 -13.37 7.41 71.93
C ALA A 291 -14.43 7.60 70.82
N GLU A 292 -14.23 8.57 69.93
CA GLU A 292 -15.14 8.85 68.81
C GLU A 292 -15.09 7.73 67.75
N ARG A 293 -13.91 7.15 67.52
CA ARG A 293 -13.77 5.94 66.68
C ARG A 293 -14.48 4.71 67.25
N ARG A 294 -14.58 4.58 68.58
CA ARG A 294 -15.32 3.47 69.23
C ARG A 294 -16.84 3.65 69.14
N LYS A 295 -17.34 4.89 69.28
CA LYS A 295 -18.77 5.19 69.10
C LYS A 295 -19.22 4.93 67.65
N ALA A 296 -18.46 5.42 66.67
CA ALA A 296 -18.75 5.17 65.25
C ALA A 296 -18.72 3.68 64.86
N LYS A 297 -17.85 2.86 65.47
CA LYS A 297 -17.83 1.40 65.25
C LYS A 297 -19.04 0.70 65.87
N ASN A 298 -19.51 1.14 67.04
CA ASN A 298 -20.68 0.56 67.68
C ASN A 298 -21.99 0.95 66.98
N ASP A 299 -22.09 2.19 66.50
CA ASP A 299 -23.25 2.64 65.72
C ASP A 299 -23.33 1.91 64.37
N ARG A 300 -22.19 1.66 63.72
CA ARG A 300 -22.11 0.85 62.49
C ARG A 300 -22.42 -0.63 62.72
N LYS A 301 -22.16 -1.16 63.93
CA LYS A 301 -22.53 -2.54 64.32
C LYS A 301 -24.01 -2.66 64.67
N LYS A 302 -24.62 -1.65 65.30
CA LYS A 302 -26.08 -1.58 65.54
C LYS A 302 -26.86 -1.43 64.23
N LEU A 303 -26.41 -0.61 63.28
CA LEU A 303 -27.02 -0.50 61.95
C LEU A 303 -26.95 -1.82 61.16
N ARG A 304 -25.84 -2.57 61.27
CA ARG A 304 -25.70 -3.89 60.62
C ARG A 304 -26.53 -5.00 61.24
N LEU A 305 -26.91 -4.88 62.51
CA LEU A 305 -27.78 -5.85 63.18
C LEU A 305 -29.26 -5.53 62.93
N ALA A 306 -29.64 -4.25 62.82
CA ALA A 306 -30.97 -3.83 62.40
C ALA A 306 -31.26 -4.22 60.93
N SER A 307 -30.28 -4.08 60.02
CA SER A 307 -30.46 -4.44 58.60
C SER A 307 -30.48 -5.96 58.32
N LYS A 308 -30.22 -6.81 59.32
CA LYS A 308 -30.20 -8.27 59.15
C LYS A 308 -31.47 -8.93 59.67
N ALA A 309 -32.29 -8.22 60.45
CA ALA A 309 -33.60 -8.70 60.92
C ALA A 309 -34.74 -8.42 59.91
N ASP A 310 -34.64 -7.35 59.11
CA ASP A 310 -35.62 -7.02 58.05
C ASP A 310 -35.43 -7.79 56.73
N ARG A 311 -34.44 -8.70 56.65
CA ARG A 311 -34.08 -9.40 55.40
C ARG A 311 -34.54 -10.86 55.33
N MET A 312 -35.44 -11.27 56.23
CA MET A 312 -36.08 -12.59 56.21
C MET A 312 -37.61 -12.44 56.16
N GLU A 313 -38.15 -11.82 55.11
CA GLU A 313 -39.47 -12.13 54.52
C GLU A 313 -39.79 -11.15 53.38
N SER A 314 -39.17 -11.36 52.23
CA SER A 314 -39.84 -11.18 50.93
C SER A 314 -38.96 -11.83 49.88
N VAL A 315 -39.44 -12.93 49.32
CA VAL A 315 -38.88 -13.46 48.07
C VAL A 315 -39.10 -12.34 47.04
N PRO A 316 -38.05 -11.72 46.49
CA PRO A 316 -38.25 -10.74 45.43
C PRO A 316 -39.01 -11.43 44.30
N PRO A 317 -40.04 -10.77 43.71
CA PRO A 317 -40.73 -11.34 42.57
C PRO A 317 -39.68 -11.75 41.52
N PRO A 318 -39.88 -12.90 40.84
CA PRO A 318 -38.95 -13.35 39.81
C PRO A 318 -38.66 -12.19 38.86
N PRO A 319 -37.39 -11.95 38.48
CA PRO A 319 -37.05 -10.87 37.57
C PRO A 319 -37.94 -10.99 36.32
N PRO A 320 -38.46 -9.86 35.80
CA PRO A 320 -39.28 -9.89 34.60
C PRO A 320 -38.56 -10.68 33.51
N ALA A 321 -39.29 -11.54 32.81
CA ALA A 321 -38.73 -12.33 31.73
C ALA A 321 -38.03 -11.40 30.74
N ARG A 322 -36.76 -11.70 30.42
CA ARG A 322 -35.96 -10.92 29.47
C ARG A 322 -36.68 -10.87 28.11
N ASN A 323 -36.71 -9.70 27.48
CA ASN A 323 -37.34 -9.54 26.18
C ASN A 323 -36.62 -10.44 25.15
N PRO A 324 -37.30 -11.41 24.50
CA PRO A 324 -36.66 -12.36 23.58
C PRO A 324 -36.02 -11.68 22.37
N ALA A 325 -36.44 -10.46 22.03
CA ALA A 325 -35.83 -9.68 20.95
C ALA A 325 -34.34 -9.38 21.21
N LEU A 326 -33.90 -9.36 22.48
CA LEU A 326 -32.50 -9.14 22.86
C LEU A 326 -31.59 -10.33 22.55
N ASP A 327 -32.16 -11.49 22.22
CA ASP A 327 -31.42 -12.72 21.87
C ASP A 327 -31.27 -12.90 20.34
N LEU A 328 -31.56 -11.85 19.56
CA LEU A 328 -31.37 -11.86 18.11
C LEU A 328 -29.90 -12.11 17.73
N GLN A 329 -29.66 -13.10 16.88
CA GLN A 329 -28.33 -13.37 16.33
C GLN A 329 -28.00 -12.42 15.19
N ALA A 330 -26.79 -11.87 15.21
CA ALA A 330 -26.31 -10.98 14.15
C ALA A 330 -25.88 -11.76 12.91
N GLY A 331 -26.22 -11.24 11.73
CA GLY A 331 -25.89 -11.83 10.43
C GLY A 331 -26.86 -12.94 10.04
N PHE A 332 -27.08 -13.10 8.73
CA PHE A 332 -27.98 -14.14 8.20
C PHE A 332 -27.69 -14.42 6.72
N ASN A 333 -28.29 -15.48 6.18
CA ASN A 333 -28.19 -15.86 4.76
C ASN A 333 -29.56 -15.77 4.10
N CYS A 334 -29.63 -15.15 2.92
CA CYS A 334 -30.80 -15.12 2.05
C CYS A 334 -30.42 -15.50 0.61
N GLU A 335 -31.42 -15.59 -0.26
CA GLU A 335 -31.22 -15.83 -1.70
C GLU A 335 -30.37 -14.73 -2.33
N SER A 336 -30.55 -13.51 -1.85
CA SER A 336 -29.76 -12.36 -2.26
C SER A 336 -28.34 -12.38 -1.70
N GLY A 337 -27.93 -13.35 -0.88
CA GLY A 337 -26.55 -13.53 -0.39
C GLY A 337 -26.41 -13.49 1.14
N ARG A 338 -25.16 -13.43 1.62
CA ARG A 338 -24.83 -13.47 3.05
C ARG A 338 -24.61 -12.07 3.63
N TYR A 339 -25.28 -11.79 4.75
CA TYR A 339 -25.06 -10.61 5.59
C TYR A 339 -24.16 -10.96 6.76
N THR A 340 -23.04 -10.24 6.89
CA THR A 340 -22.00 -10.53 7.88
C THR A 340 -22.25 -9.74 9.16
N ALA A 341 -22.15 -10.40 10.32
CA ALA A 341 -22.19 -9.74 11.61
C ALA A 341 -21.03 -8.76 11.77
N MET A 342 -21.27 -7.59 12.35
CA MET A 342 -20.26 -6.52 12.43
C MET A 342 -19.02 -6.93 13.23
N LYS A 343 -19.16 -7.82 14.23
CA LYS A 343 -18.05 -8.38 15.01
C LYS A 343 -17.16 -9.32 14.23
N ASP A 344 -17.64 -9.92 13.14
CA ASP A 344 -16.85 -10.86 12.32
C ASP A 344 -16.03 -10.17 11.23
N LEU A 345 -16.15 -8.84 11.11
CA LEU A 345 -15.45 -8.07 10.07
C LEU A 345 -13.95 -7.95 10.32
N ASP A 346 -13.47 -8.13 11.55
CA ASP A 346 -12.05 -8.17 11.92
C ASP A 346 -11.33 -9.43 11.46
N LYS A 347 -12.07 -10.53 11.30
CA LYS A 347 -11.57 -11.80 10.74
C LYS A 347 -11.37 -11.72 9.24
N LEU A 348 -11.96 -10.73 8.58
CA LEU A 348 -11.82 -10.52 7.15
C LEU A 348 -10.59 -9.66 6.88
N THR A 349 -9.49 -10.29 6.46
CA THR A 349 -8.29 -9.58 6.04
C THR A 349 -8.58 -8.63 4.87
N TYR A 350 -9.31 -9.12 3.87
CA TYR A 350 -9.82 -8.35 2.72
C TYR A 350 -11.05 -9.01 2.12
N GLY A 351 -12.05 -8.24 1.69
CA GLY A 351 -13.23 -8.80 1.02
C GLY A 351 -14.35 -7.79 0.79
N ARG A 352 -15.38 -8.23 0.07
CA ARG A 352 -16.67 -7.53 -0.06
C ARG A 352 -17.73 -8.29 0.71
N VAL A 353 -18.55 -7.57 1.46
CA VAL A 353 -19.62 -8.14 2.29
C VAL A 353 -20.91 -7.35 2.13
N ASN A 354 -22.03 -7.98 2.45
CA ASN A 354 -23.28 -7.28 2.68
C ASN A 354 -23.45 -7.02 4.18
N LEU A 355 -23.94 -5.84 4.52
CA LEU A 355 -24.11 -5.36 5.88
C LEU A 355 -25.56 -4.93 6.09
N ILE A 356 -26.09 -5.24 7.27
CA ILE A 356 -27.39 -4.82 7.73
C ILE A 356 -27.25 -4.43 9.19
N GLY A 357 -27.86 -3.32 9.60
CA GLY A 357 -27.84 -2.92 10.99
C GLY A 357 -28.55 -1.61 11.23
N VAL A 358 -28.63 -1.23 12.50
CA VAL A 358 -29.29 -0.02 12.96
C VAL A 358 -28.36 1.18 12.78
N MET A 359 -28.92 2.29 12.33
CA MET A 359 -28.20 3.52 12.12
C MET A 359 -27.99 4.27 13.45
N ALA A 360 -26.74 4.31 13.94
CA ALA A 360 -26.40 5.03 15.17
C ALA A 360 -26.06 6.52 14.92
N ALA A 361 -25.30 6.81 13.85
CA ALA A 361 -24.92 8.17 13.45
C ALA A 361 -24.54 8.24 11.97
N HIS A 362 -24.71 9.40 11.32
CA HIS A 362 -24.16 9.67 9.99
C HIS A 362 -23.65 11.11 9.86
N THR A 363 -22.75 11.37 8.90
CA THR A 363 -22.29 12.73 8.58
C THR A 363 -23.30 13.45 7.69
N SER A 364 -23.85 14.57 8.14
CA SER A 364 -24.70 15.44 7.31
C SER A 364 -24.25 16.90 7.45
N PRO A 365 -24.11 17.67 6.34
CA PRO A 365 -24.33 17.28 4.94
C PRO A 365 -23.21 16.36 4.38
N PRO A 366 -23.39 15.77 3.17
CA PRO A 366 -22.34 15.02 2.48
C PRO A 366 -21.03 15.79 2.38
N GLN A 367 -19.91 15.11 2.60
CA GLN A 367 -18.57 15.69 2.53
C GLN A 367 -17.97 15.51 1.13
N GLN A 368 -17.07 16.41 0.74
CA GLN A 368 -16.30 16.28 -0.50
C GLN A 368 -14.85 15.89 -0.20
N ARG A 369 -14.32 14.90 -0.93
CA ARG A 369 -12.90 14.50 -0.86
C ARG A 369 -12.24 14.77 -2.20
N GLY A 370 -11.18 15.58 -2.21
CA GLY A 370 -10.38 15.83 -3.42
C GLY A 370 -11.13 16.55 -4.56
N GLY A 371 -12.22 17.26 -4.26
CA GLY A 371 -12.94 18.12 -5.20
C GLY A 371 -13.84 17.41 -6.24
N LYS A 372 -13.89 16.07 -6.29
CA LYS A 372 -14.71 15.34 -7.26
C LYS A 372 -15.70 14.37 -6.62
N ASP A 373 -15.27 13.59 -5.62
CA ASP A 373 -16.12 12.55 -5.05
C ASP A 373 -16.81 13.06 -3.78
N LYS A 374 -18.12 12.84 -3.70
CA LYS A 374 -18.94 13.15 -2.53
C LYS A 374 -19.16 11.88 -1.73
N PHE A 375 -19.22 11.99 -0.41
CA PHE A 375 -19.41 10.83 0.44
C PHE A 375 -20.19 11.15 1.72
N VAL A 376 -20.78 10.09 2.29
CA VAL A 376 -21.39 10.09 3.61
C VAL A 376 -20.73 8.99 4.44
N SER A 377 -20.48 9.27 5.72
CA SER A 377 -19.99 8.29 6.66
C SER A 377 -21.14 7.84 7.57
N LEU A 378 -21.38 6.54 7.64
CA LEU A 378 -22.39 5.89 8.45
C LEU A 378 -21.71 5.15 9.62
N THR A 379 -22.28 5.20 10.82
CA THR A 379 -21.92 4.36 11.97
C THR A 379 -23.06 3.38 12.25
N ILE A 380 -22.88 2.12 11.88
CA ILE A 380 -23.91 1.07 11.91
C ILE A 380 -23.64 0.13 13.08
N ILE A 381 -24.70 -0.34 13.73
CA ILE A 381 -24.64 -1.28 14.84
C ILE A 381 -25.57 -2.47 14.63
N ASP A 382 -25.25 -3.58 15.27
CA ASP A 382 -26.05 -4.80 15.28
C ASP A 382 -25.88 -5.51 16.67
N PRO A 383 -26.57 -6.64 16.91
CA PRO A 383 -26.42 -7.38 18.16
C PRO A 383 -24.99 -7.82 18.49
N SER A 384 -24.08 -7.86 17.52
CA SER A 384 -22.70 -8.32 17.72
C SER A 384 -21.72 -7.24 18.15
N ASN A 385 -22.01 -5.96 17.88
CA ASN A 385 -21.07 -4.85 18.12
C ASN A 385 -21.63 -3.69 18.96
N PHE A 386 -22.90 -3.73 19.38
CA PHE A 386 -23.53 -2.59 20.07
C PHE A 386 -22.86 -2.25 21.42
N GLU A 387 -22.23 -3.23 22.08
CA GLU A 387 -21.48 -3.04 23.33
C GLU A 387 -20.18 -2.26 23.14
N ASN A 388 -19.58 -2.29 21.94
CA ASN A 388 -18.24 -1.72 21.70
C ASN A 388 -18.21 -0.18 21.59
N HIS A 389 -19.33 0.52 21.86
CA HIS A 389 -19.51 1.98 21.89
C HIS A 389 -19.16 2.78 20.61
N SER A 390 -18.39 2.22 19.67
CA SER A 390 -17.90 2.90 18.46
C SER A 390 -18.75 2.62 17.23
N GLY A 391 -19.51 1.51 17.23
CA GLY A 391 -20.16 0.98 16.03
C GLY A 391 -19.18 0.64 14.90
N PHE A 392 -19.72 0.21 13.77
CA PHE A 392 -18.96 -0.06 12.54
C PHE A 392 -19.11 1.10 11.55
N LYS A 393 -17.99 1.66 11.10
CA LYS A 393 -18.00 2.85 10.24
C LYS A 393 -17.93 2.45 8.77
N VAL A 394 -18.86 2.96 7.96
CA VAL A 394 -18.93 2.75 6.52
C VAL A 394 -18.93 4.09 5.77
N ASN A 395 -18.01 4.26 4.83
CA ASN A 395 -17.98 5.44 3.96
C ASN A 395 -18.60 5.08 2.61
N CYS A 396 -19.70 5.74 2.26
CA CYS A 396 -20.40 5.55 1.00
C CYS A 396 -20.10 6.72 0.08
N PHE A 397 -19.61 6.42 -1.14
CA PHE A 397 -19.18 7.42 -2.10
C PHE A 397 -20.13 7.50 -3.30
N THR A 398 -20.21 8.68 -3.93
CA THR A 398 -20.87 8.90 -5.22
C THR A 398 -20.07 9.91 -6.03
N LYS A 399 -20.12 9.78 -7.36
CA LYS A 399 -19.57 10.75 -8.32
C LYS A 399 -20.65 11.61 -8.97
N GLU A 400 -21.89 11.12 -8.98
CA GLU A 400 -22.95 11.65 -9.81
C GLU A 400 -23.86 12.60 -9.02
N HIS A 401 -24.56 12.05 -8.03
CA HIS A 401 -25.67 12.75 -7.37
C HIS A 401 -25.70 12.50 -5.86
N ASP A 402 -25.90 13.56 -5.09
CA ASP A 402 -25.93 13.55 -3.61
C ASP A 402 -27.14 12.77 -3.10
N ALA A 403 -28.24 12.81 -3.88
CA ALA A 403 -29.45 12.04 -3.63
C ALA A 403 -29.22 10.52 -3.68
N TRP A 404 -28.11 10.05 -4.25
CA TRP A 404 -27.77 8.63 -4.25
C TRP A 404 -27.07 8.17 -2.97
N LEU A 405 -26.55 9.08 -2.15
CA LEU A 405 -25.91 8.72 -0.89
C LEU A 405 -26.95 8.30 0.15
N PRO A 406 -26.66 7.33 1.03
CA PRO A 406 -27.54 6.97 2.12
C PRO A 406 -27.73 8.11 3.13
N ALA A 407 -28.99 8.38 3.51
CA ALA A 407 -29.32 9.23 4.65
C ALA A 407 -30.45 8.62 5.52
N PRO A 408 -30.24 7.40 6.08
CA PRO A 408 -31.17 6.82 7.05
C PRO A 408 -31.24 7.67 8.33
N GLU A 409 -32.42 7.72 8.95
CA GLU A 409 -32.58 8.39 10.25
C GLU A 409 -31.98 7.56 11.38
N LYS A 410 -31.66 8.21 12.51
CA LYS A 410 -31.11 7.51 13.67
C LYS A 410 -32.15 6.51 14.21
N GLY A 411 -31.72 5.28 14.44
CA GLY A 411 -32.57 4.18 14.90
C GLY A 411 -33.30 3.43 13.78
N HIS A 412 -33.24 3.92 12.54
CA HIS A 412 -33.72 3.16 11.37
C HIS A 412 -32.68 2.13 10.95
N ILE A 413 -33.10 1.16 10.14
CA ILE A 413 -32.23 0.07 9.68
C ILE A 413 -31.70 0.42 8.30
N VAL A 414 -30.43 0.14 8.06
CA VAL A 414 -29.79 0.33 6.76
C VAL A 414 -29.22 -0.99 6.26
N LEU A 415 -29.49 -1.29 4.99
CA LEU A 415 -28.85 -2.37 4.25
C LEU A 415 -27.86 -1.78 3.28
N LEU A 416 -26.65 -2.33 3.26
CA LEU A 416 -25.58 -1.98 2.33
C LEU A 416 -25.06 -3.26 1.68
N ARG A 417 -24.86 -3.23 0.36
CA ARG A 417 -24.32 -4.37 -0.39
C ARG A 417 -22.97 -4.06 -1.01
N ASP A 418 -22.20 -5.11 -1.26
CA ASP A 418 -20.87 -5.05 -1.87
C ASP A 418 -19.87 -4.11 -1.15
N VAL A 419 -19.99 -4.00 0.18
CA VAL A 419 -19.15 -3.16 1.04
C VAL A 419 -17.74 -3.74 1.10
N LYS A 420 -16.75 -2.99 0.63
CA LYS A 420 -15.34 -3.39 0.79
C LYS A 420 -14.92 -3.15 2.23
N VAL A 421 -14.47 -4.21 2.89
CA VAL A 421 -13.91 -4.14 4.25
C VAL A 421 -12.40 -3.93 4.14
N SER A 422 -11.86 -2.96 4.87
CA SER A 422 -10.42 -2.75 4.94
C SER A 422 -9.96 -2.39 6.36
N SER A 423 -8.79 -2.91 6.72
CA SER A 423 -8.07 -2.50 7.93
C SER A 423 -7.40 -1.14 7.69
N TRP A 424 -7.70 -0.17 8.54
CA TRP A 424 -7.17 1.19 8.50
C TRP A 424 -6.84 1.67 9.91
N ASN A 425 -5.55 2.00 10.15
CA ASN A 425 -5.03 2.45 11.46
C ASN A 425 -5.39 1.50 12.63
N GLY A 426 -5.34 0.19 12.40
CA GLY A 426 -5.67 -0.82 13.41
C GLY A 426 -7.17 -1.00 13.67
N GLY A 427 -8.05 -0.25 12.99
CA GLY A 427 -9.49 -0.44 13.01
C GLY A 427 -10.02 -0.94 11.67
N VAL A 428 -11.15 -1.65 11.68
CA VAL A 428 -11.80 -2.13 10.46
C VAL A 428 -12.85 -1.10 10.02
N ASN A 429 -12.85 -0.73 8.74
CA ASN A 429 -13.84 0.19 8.17
C ASN A 429 -14.45 -0.39 6.88
N GLY A 430 -15.68 0.00 6.58
CA GLY A 430 -16.36 -0.31 5.33
C GLY A 430 -16.25 0.83 4.31
N ILE A 431 -16.18 0.48 3.04
CA ILE A 431 -16.18 1.41 1.91
C ILE A 431 -17.18 0.93 0.84
N CYS A 432 -18.18 1.75 0.52
CA CYS A 432 -19.05 1.54 -0.64
C CYS A 432 -18.60 2.45 -1.78
N TYR A 433 -18.05 1.87 -2.84
CA TYR A 433 -17.56 2.61 -4.00
C TYR A 433 -18.69 3.17 -4.86
N PRO A 434 -18.48 4.28 -5.60
CA PRO A 434 -19.52 4.93 -6.40
C PRO A 434 -20.21 4.05 -7.43
N ASP A 435 -19.49 3.07 -7.98
CA ASP A 435 -19.92 2.12 -9.02
C ASP A 435 -20.51 0.81 -8.45
N LYS A 436 -20.51 0.66 -7.12
CA LYS A 436 -20.98 -0.54 -6.41
C LYS A 436 -21.92 -0.24 -5.25
N LEU A 437 -22.13 1.03 -4.94
CA LEU A 437 -23.04 1.48 -3.89
C LEU A 437 -24.43 0.90 -4.17
N LYS A 438 -24.95 0.10 -3.24
CA LYS A 438 -26.32 -0.41 -3.27
C LYS A 438 -26.85 -0.37 -1.85
N TRP A 439 -27.93 0.37 -1.63
CA TRP A 439 -28.47 0.56 -0.30
C TRP A 439 -29.99 0.76 -0.26
N VAL A 440 -30.56 0.54 0.92
CA VAL A 440 -31.94 0.87 1.27
C VAL A 440 -32.04 1.12 2.78
N ALA A 441 -32.93 2.02 3.18
CA ALA A 441 -33.27 2.23 4.59
C ALA A 441 -34.65 1.62 4.89
N TYR A 442 -34.85 1.16 6.11
CA TYR A 442 -36.11 0.59 6.59
C TYR A 442 -36.51 1.28 7.90
N ASP A 443 -37.75 1.78 7.95
CA ASP A 443 -38.35 2.39 9.12
C ASP A 443 -39.12 1.31 9.93
N PRO A 444 -38.62 0.93 11.12
CA PRO A 444 -39.23 -0.12 11.93
C PRO A 444 -40.58 0.29 12.57
N THR A 445 -40.96 1.57 12.48
CA THR A 445 -42.21 2.08 13.04
C THR A 445 -43.39 1.83 12.10
N ASN A 446 -43.18 2.00 10.80
CA ASN A 446 -44.22 1.84 9.77
C ASN A 446 -44.01 0.60 8.87
N GLY A 447 -42.88 -0.09 9.01
CA GLY A 447 -42.55 -1.29 8.25
C GLY A 447 -42.25 -1.01 6.78
N ARG A 448 -41.82 0.20 6.41
CA ARG A 448 -41.58 0.60 5.01
C ARG A 448 -40.11 0.86 4.73
N THR A 449 -39.71 0.48 3.53
CA THR A 449 -38.41 0.82 2.95
C THR A 449 -38.45 2.18 2.27
N TYR A 450 -37.35 2.93 2.32
CA TYR A 450 -37.23 4.23 1.68
C TYR A 450 -35.80 4.54 1.21
N HIS A 451 -35.72 5.54 0.33
CA HIS A 451 -34.49 6.14 -0.19
C HIS A 451 -34.60 7.67 -0.08
N ASN A 452 -33.51 8.38 -0.38
CA ASN A 452 -33.56 9.83 -0.43
C ASN A 452 -34.46 10.34 -1.58
N PRO A 453 -35.15 11.48 -1.39
CA PRO A 453 -35.95 12.08 -2.45
C PRO A 453 -35.06 12.46 -3.63
N LEU A 454 -35.40 11.94 -4.81
CA LEU A 454 -34.58 12.09 -6.01
C LEU A 454 -34.55 13.52 -6.56
N ASN A 455 -35.59 14.32 -6.35
CA ASN A 455 -35.67 15.71 -6.83
C ASN A 455 -35.28 15.88 -8.32
N GLY A 456 -35.71 14.96 -9.18
CA GLY A 456 -35.40 14.95 -10.62
C GLY A 456 -34.11 14.22 -11.00
N VAL A 457 -33.37 13.67 -10.04
CA VAL A 457 -32.22 12.80 -10.29
C VAL A 457 -32.69 11.43 -10.81
N PRO A 458 -32.04 10.85 -11.84
CA PRO A 458 -32.40 9.52 -12.33
C PRO A 458 -32.14 8.43 -11.30
N ARG A 459 -32.99 7.40 -11.32
CA ARG A 459 -32.91 6.25 -10.40
C ARG A 459 -31.85 5.23 -10.83
N HIS A 460 -31.50 5.22 -12.11
CA HIS A 460 -30.47 4.38 -12.70
C HIS A 460 -29.67 5.16 -13.75
N ILE A 461 -28.46 4.70 -14.04
CA ILE A 461 -27.65 5.17 -15.17
C ILE A 461 -27.18 3.98 -15.98
N ILE A 462 -27.06 4.16 -17.28
CA ILE A 462 -26.39 3.20 -18.16
C ILE A 462 -24.90 3.55 -18.13
N SER A 463 -24.06 2.65 -17.61
CA SER A 463 -22.63 2.91 -17.58
C SER A 463 -22.05 3.05 -19.00
N ASP A 464 -20.92 3.74 -19.15
CA ASP A 464 -20.18 3.90 -20.41
C ASP A 464 -20.99 4.35 -21.64
N ARG A 465 -21.55 5.57 -21.57
CA ARG A 465 -22.15 6.26 -22.73
C ARG A 465 -23.22 5.44 -23.47
N GLY A 466 -23.98 4.63 -22.75
CA GLY A 466 -25.14 3.91 -23.30
C GLY A 466 -24.88 2.45 -23.71
N PHE A 467 -23.68 1.90 -23.46
CA PHE A 467 -23.35 0.52 -23.82
C PHE A 467 -23.08 -0.42 -22.63
N GLY A 468 -23.08 0.10 -21.40
CA GLY A 468 -22.83 -0.69 -20.20
C GLY A 468 -24.10 -1.19 -19.50
N PRO A 469 -23.96 -2.06 -18.48
CA PRO A 469 -25.09 -2.51 -17.67
C PRO A 469 -25.76 -1.33 -16.95
N GLU A 470 -27.07 -1.46 -16.75
CA GLU A 470 -27.84 -0.51 -15.94
C GLU A 470 -27.37 -0.60 -14.48
N TYR A 471 -26.97 0.53 -13.92
CA TYR A 471 -26.55 0.65 -12.54
C TYR A 471 -27.54 1.52 -11.75
N SER A 472 -28.02 0.99 -10.63
CA SER A 472 -28.84 1.73 -9.67
C SER A 472 -28.26 1.56 -8.27
N PRO A 473 -28.13 2.66 -7.48
CA PRO A 473 -27.71 2.56 -6.10
C PRO A 473 -28.83 2.17 -5.13
N PHE A 474 -30.06 2.08 -5.63
CA PHE A 474 -31.26 1.83 -4.83
C PHE A 474 -31.57 0.33 -4.83
N TRP A 475 -31.35 -0.31 -3.68
CA TRP A 475 -31.67 -1.73 -3.50
C TRP A 475 -33.14 -1.93 -3.16
N GLU A 476 -33.73 -3.02 -3.64
CA GLU A 476 -35.07 -3.47 -3.30
C GLU A 476 -34.93 -4.79 -2.51
N PRO A 477 -35.26 -4.79 -1.20
CA PRO A 477 -34.98 -5.95 -0.37
C PRO A 477 -35.96 -7.09 -0.58
N ASP A 478 -35.46 -8.32 -0.43
CA ASP A 478 -36.28 -9.53 -0.49
C ASP A 478 -37.09 -9.76 0.82
N ALA A 479 -37.97 -10.77 0.81
CA ALA A 479 -38.84 -11.06 1.95
C ALA A 479 -38.05 -11.42 3.23
N LYS A 480 -36.93 -12.13 3.10
CA LYS A 480 -36.08 -12.53 4.25
C LYS A 480 -35.29 -11.33 4.77
N GLU A 481 -34.81 -10.46 3.88
CA GLU A 481 -34.18 -9.19 4.24
C GLU A 481 -35.16 -8.29 5.01
N LEU A 482 -36.42 -8.20 4.58
CA LEU A 482 -37.47 -7.45 5.27
C LEU A 482 -37.84 -8.05 6.64
N GLU A 483 -37.92 -9.38 6.74
CA GLU A 483 -38.16 -10.07 8.01
C GLU A 483 -37.04 -9.80 9.02
N TYR A 484 -35.78 -9.89 8.59
CA TYR A 484 -34.64 -9.58 9.45
C TYR A 484 -34.58 -8.08 9.82
N CYS A 485 -35.02 -7.18 8.95
CA CYS A 485 -35.21 -5.76 9.31
C CYS A 485 -36.24 -5.61 10.44
N LEU A 486 -37.38 -6.30 10.37
CA LEU A 486 -38.38 -6.24 11.43
C LEU A 486 -37.79 -6.73 12.77
N GLN A 487 -37.09 -7.86 12.75
CA GLN A 487 -36.42 -8.42 13.94
C GLN A 487 -35.38 -7.46 14.54
N LEU A 488 -34.54 -6.84 13.71
CA LEU A 488 -33.58 -5.83 14.15
C LEU A 488 -34.27 -4.60 14.75
N GLY A 489 -35.44 -4.22 14.23
CA GLY A 489 -36.23 -3.10 14.75
C GLY A 489 -36.80 -3.39 16.13
N GLU A 490 -37.28 -4.61 16.35
CA GLU A 490 -37.73 -5.10 17.65
C GLU A 490 -36.58 -5.21 18.65
N TRP A 491 -35.44 -5.78 18.22
CA TRP A 491 -34.21 -5.83 19.01
C TRP A 491 -33.79 -4.43 19.46
N TRP A 492 -33.75 -3.47 18.54
CA TRP A 492 -33.35 -2.10 18.84
C TRP A 492 -34.28 -1.39 19.82
N ARG A 493 -35.59 -1.62 19.68
CA ARG A 493 -36.60 -1.10 20.62
C ARG A 493 -36.38 -1.66 22.02
N ALA A 494 -36.12 -2.96 22.14
CA ALA A 494 -35.82 -3.61 23.42
C ALA A 494 -34.54 -3.05 24.06
N VAL A 495 -33.49 -2.79 23.27
CA VAL A 495 -32.24 -2.16 23.74
C VAL A 495 -32.50 -0.75 24.28
N GLU A 496 -33.30 0.07 23.59
CA GLU A 496 -33.61 1.43 24.05
C GLU A 496 -34.53 1.44 25.29
N GLU A 497 -35.42 0.45 25.45
CA GLU A 497 -36.19 0.24 26.68
C GLU A 497 -35.30 -0.11 27.87
N GLU A 498 -34.39 -1.07 27.72
CA GLU A 498 -33.42 -1.43 28.77
C GLU A 498 -32.45 -0.30 29.10
N ARG A 499 -32.07 0.49 28.09
CA ARG A 499 -31.27 1.71 28.27
C ARG A 499 -32.02 2.76 29.08
N THR A 500 -33.29 3.00 28.76
CA THR A 500 -34.15 3.96 29.49
C THR A 500 -34.39 3.50 30.92
N ALA A 501 -34.47 2.19 31.14
CA ALA A 501 -34.54 1.57 32.48
C ALA A 501 -33.21 1.62 33.25
N GLY A 502 -32.10 2.04 32.62
CA GLY A 502 -30.76 2.07 33.20
C GLY A 502 -30.11 0.69 33.36
N ALA A 503 -30.66 -0.35 32.73
CA ALA A 503 -30.12 -1.70 32.75
C ALA A 503 -28.90 -1.84 31.82
N ILE A 504 -28.88 -1.08 30.71
CA ILE A 504 -27.74 -1.02 29.79
C ILE A 504 -27.24 0.42 29.66
N THR A 505 -25.94 0.64 29.87
CA THR A 505 -25.29 1.93 29.60
C THR A 505 -24.72 1.92 28.19
N VAL A 506 -25.52 2.31 27.18
CA VAL A 506 -25.03 2.46 25.80
C VAL A 506 -24.73 3.92 25.51
N GLU A 507 -23.51 4.37 25.79
CA GLU A 507 -23.01 5.64 25.26
C GLU A 507 -22.47 5.42 23.84
N TYR A 508 -23.22 5.86 22.83
CA TYR A 508 -22.70 6.00 21.48
C TYR A 508 -21.75 7.18 21.46
N ARG A 509 -20.44 6.92 21.50
CA ARG A 509 -19.43 7.94 21.19
C ARG A 509 -19.46 8.16 19.69
N GLY A 510 -20.47 8.89 19.20
CA GLY A 510 -20.67 9.08 17.77
C GLY A 510 -19.44 9.72 17.15
N SER A 511 -18.56 8.93 16.51
CA SER A 511 -17.34 9.25 15.74
C SER A 511 -16.34 10.29 16.28
N SER A 512 -16.71 11.20 17.16
CA SER A 512 -15.85 11.79 18.16
C SER A 512 -16.14 11.10 19.50
N ALA A 513 -15.35 10.10 19.84
CA ALA A 513 -14.71 10.25 21.15
C ALA A 513 -14.15 11.68 21.11
N THR A 514 -14.69 12.58 21.95
CA THR A 514 -14.27 13.97 22.01
C THR A 514 -12.75 13.94 21.95
N ARG A 515 -12.20 14.41 20.82
CA ARG A 515 -10.77 14.27 20.53
C ARG A 515 -10.07 14.86 21.72
N GLU A 516 -9.27 14.03 22.37
CA GLU A 516 -8.72 14.41 23.64
C GLU A 516 -7.71 15.53 23.38
N HIS A 517 -7.82 16.58 24.18
CA HIS A 517 -6.78 17.58 24.22
C HIS A 517 -5.58 16.96 24.90
N ARG A 518 -4.44 16.96 24.23
CA ARG A 518 -3.22 16.30 24.70
C ARG A 518 -2.03 17.24 24.55
N LEU A 519 -1.03 16.98 25.37
CA LEU A 519 0.25 17.67 25.31
C LEU A 519 1.09 17.07 24.19
N ILE A 520 1.88 17.89 23.50
CA ILE A 520 2.75 17.45 22.41
C ILE A 520 3.72 16.36 22.90
N GLY A 521 4.24 16.49 24.11
CA GLY A 521 5.15 15.53 24.76
C GLY A 521 4.59 14.14 24.97
N ASP A 522 3.27 14.03 25.13
CA ASP A 522 2.58 12.75 25.42
C ASP A 522 2.16 12.01 24.14
N MET A 523 2.40 12.61 22.97
CA MET A 523 1.88 12.09 21.70
C MET A 523 2.85 11.16 20.99
N SER A 524 2.31 10.01 20.56
CA SER A 524 2.95 9.10 19.61
C SER A 524 2.65 9.48 18.16
N SER A 525 3.48 9.00 17.24
CA SER A 525 3.24 9.13 15.79
C SER A 525 1.91 8.46 15.39
N GLY A 526 1.19 9.05 14.43
CA GLY A 526 -0.01 8.47 13.83
C GLY A 526 -1.34 8.84 14.50
N VAL A 527 -1.34 9.37 15.72
CA VAL A 527 -2.56 9.67 16.49
C VAL A 527 -2.98 11.13 16.32
N PHE A 528 -4.28 11.36 16.08
CA PHE A 528 -4.85 12.71 16.02
C PHE A 528 -5.26 13.20 17.41
N PHE A 529 -4.99 14.46 17.70
CA PHE A 529 -5.29 15.10 18.97
C PHE A 529 -5.57 16.59 18.79
N ASP A 530 -6.11 17.20 19.85
CA ASP A 530 -6.26 18.66 19.94
C ASP A 530 -5.17 19.20 20.87
N ALA A 531 -4.66 20.40 20.61
CA ALA A 531 -3.61 21.01 21.43
C ALA A 531 -3.84 22.52 21.58
N THR A 532 -3.40 23.07 22.71
CA THR A 532 -3.27 24.51 22.91
C THR A 532 -1.79 24.81 22.79
N ILE A 533 -1.43 25.70 21.87
CA ILE A 533 -0.05 25.92 21.47
C ILE A 533 0.27 27.41 21.39
N GLU A 534 1.55 27.72 21.42
CA GLU A 534 2.13 29.01 21.00
C GLU A 534 2.86 28.85 19.67
N VAL A 535 2.67 29.82 18.78
CA VAL A 535 3.39 29.90 17.51
C VAL A 535 4.74 30.57 17.74
N LEU A 536 5.83 29.81 17.62
CA LEU A 536 7.18 30.31 17.87
C LEU A 536 7.89 30.81 16.62
N ARG A 537 7.53 30.27 15.46
CA ARG A 537 8.09 30.69 14.17
C ARG A 537 7.07 30.55 13.07
N VAL A 538 7.10 31.50 12.15
CA VAL A 538 6.29 31.54 10.93
C VAL A 538 7.25 31.78 9.77
N THR A 539 7.35 30.84 8.83
CA THR A 539 8.21 30.96 7.65
C THR A 539 7.36 30.84 6.40
N THR A 540 7.24 31.93 5.64
CA THR A 540 6.49 31.95 4.39
C THR A 540 7.35 31.46 3.25
N ARG A 541 6.88 30.45 2.51
CA ARG A 541 7.50 29.95 1.28
C ARG A 541 7.04 30.75 0.08
N ASP A 542 7.81 30.68 -1.00
CA ASP A 542 7.52 31.36 -2.27
C ASP A 542 6.15 31.01 -2.87
N ASN A 543 5.62 29.81 -2.56
CA ASN A 543 4.29 29.36 -3.01
C ASN A 543 3.12 29.84 -2.11
N GLY A 544 3.39 30.71 -1.13
CA GLY A 544 2.38 31.21 -0.17
C GLY A 544 1.97 30.21 0.91
N ASN A 545 2.59 29.02 0.95
CA ASN A 545 2.47 28.13 2.10
C ASN A 545 3.36 28.63 3.24
N ILE A 546 2.90 28.42 4.47
CA ILE A 546 3.64 28.78 5.67
C ILE A 546 4.13 27.50 6.35
N ASP A 547 5.35 27.51 6.85
CA ASP A 547 5.83 26.54 7.83
C ASP A 547 5.80 27.16 9.22
N LEU A 548 5.29 26.41 10.19
CA LEU A 548 5.16 26.82 11.57
C LEU A 548 6.10 25.99 12.45
N VAL A 549 6.62 26.62 13.50
CA VAL A 549 7.13 25.91 14.67
C VAL A 549 6.19 26.24 15.82
N ILE A 550 5.52 25.21 16.35
CA ILE A 550 4.56 25.35 17.45
C ILE A 550 5.07 24.62 18.70
N THR A 551 4.69 25.09 19.88
CA THR A 551 5.01 24.41 21.15
C THR A 551 3.84 24.48 22.12
N ASP A 552 3.80 23.54 23.05
CA ASP A 552 3.06 23.65 24.32
C ASP A 552 4.00 23.58 25.54
N TYR A 553 5.30 23.72 25.29
CA TYR A 553 6.41 23.62 26.24
C TYR A 553 6.60 22.24 26.87
N THR A 554 6.11 21.18 26.25
CA THR A 554 6.40 19.79 26.65
C THR A 554 7.38 19.12 25.71
N ALA A 555 8.30 18.34 26.29
CA ALA A 555 9.33 17.64 25.54
C ALA A 555 8.76 16.38 24.89
N ASN A 556 8.92 16.21 23.59
CA ASN A 556 8.60 14.97 22.89
C ASN A 556 9.89 14.31 22.36
N PRO A 557 10.21 13.06 22.76
CA PRO A 557 11.43 12.37 22.31
C PRO A 557 11.43 12.03 20.81
N LEU A 558 10.25 12.02 20.15
CA LEU A 558 10.11 11.84 18.71
C LEU A 558 10.43 13.12 17.93
N ILE A 559 10.27 14.29 18.57
CA ILE A 559 10.62 15.57 17.97
C ILE A 559 12.14 15.72 18.02
N SER A 560 12.69 16.21 16.91
CA SER A 560 14.12 16.40 16.80
C SER A 560 14.65 17.32 17.89
N ARG A 561 15.80 16.99 18.51
CA ARG A 561 16.49 17.86 19.49
C ARG A 561 17.09 19.15 18.89
N ARG A 562 16.69 19.54 17.68
CA ARG A 562 17.33 20.59 16.87
C ARG A 562 16.71 21.97 17.05
N GLY A 563 17.49 23.01 16.74
CA GLY A 563 17.07 24.40 16.85
C GLY A 563 16.92 24.86 18.31
N LEU A 564 16.61 26.14 18.50
CA LEU A 564 16.52 26.79 19.82
C LEU A 564 15.60 26.06 20.83
N LEU A 565 14.65 25.28 20.33
CA LEU A 565 13.61 24.62 21.14
C LEU A 565 13.78 23.11 21.22
N GLY A 566 14.67 22.51 20.44
CA GLY A 566 14.87 21.07 20.39
C GLY A 566 13.58 20.26 20.44
N GLN A 567 13.52 19.33 21.40
CA GLN A 567 12.40 18.42 21.63
C GLN A 567 11.07 19.10 22.03
N TYR A 568 11.04 20.43 22.18
CA TYR A 568 9.86 21.19 22.56
C TYR A 568 9.16 21.86 21.36
N GLY A 569 9.80 21.93 20.19
CA GLY A 569 9.26 22.61 19.00
C GLY A 569 8.78 21.63 17.92
N LEU A 570 7.47 21.55 17.68
CA LEU A 570 6.90 20.75 16.60
C LEU A 570 6.83 21.56 15.31
N TRP A 571 7.55 21.13 14.28
CA TRP A 571 7.50 21.72 12.95
C TRP A 571 6.24 21.25 12.21
N CYS A 572 5.46 22.17 11.63
CA CYS A 572 4.21 21.88 10.93
C CYS A 572 4.13 22.62 9.60
N SER A 573 3.65 21.96 8.54
CA SER A 573 3.34 22.62 7.26
C SER A 573 1.87 23.04 7.19
N THR A 574 1.61 24.28 6.82
CA THR A 574 0.24 24.83 6.68
C THR A 574 -0.40 24.60 5.31
N SER A 575 0.25 23.85 4.42
CA SER A 575 -0.26 23.55 3.07
C SER A 575 -1.67 22.95 3.05
N ARG A 576 -2.15 22.45 4.18
CA ARG A 576 -3.46 21.81 4.37
C ARG A 576 -4.45 22.64 5.22
N ILE A 577 -4.09 23.85 5.65
CA ILE A 577 -5.00 24.80 6.29
C ILE A 577 -5.81 25.47 5.17
N THR A 578 -7.10 25.17 5.08
CA THR A 578 -7.96 25.66 3.98
C THR A 578 -8.37 27.13 4.16
N ASP A 579 -8.47 27.61 5.39
CA ASP A 579 -8.86 29.00 5.66
C ASP A 579 -7.66 29.95 5.51
N SER A 580 -7.77 30.91 4.57
CA SER A 580 -6.73 31.89 4.30
C SER A 580 -6.67 33.00 5.36
N VAL A 581 -7.76 33.26 6.07
CA VAL A 581 -7.82 34.30 7.12
C VAL A 581 -7.07 33.82 8.35
N ASP A 582 -7.35 32.61 8.83
CA ASP A 582 -6.64 32.02 9.96
C ASP A 582 -5.14 31.93 9.69
N ARG A 583 -4.76 31.57 8.45
CA ARG A 583 -3.36 31.50 8.04
C ARG A 583 -2.63 32.85 8.17
N GLN A 584 -3.31 33.95 7.86
CA GLN A 584 -2.72 35.30 7.96
C GLN A 584 -2.61 35.79 9.41
N ASN A 585 -3.45 35.27 10.30
CA ASN A 585 -3.49 35.66 11.71
C ASN A 585 -2.47 34.89 12.58
N LEU A 586 -1.88 33.81 12.06
CA LEU A 586 -0.80 33.08 12.74
C LEU A 586 0.48 33.93 12.78
N THR A 587 0.68 34.64 13.89
CA THR A 587 1.87 35.47 14.14
C THR A 587 2.75 34.85 15.20
N VAL A 588 4.05 35.16 15.18
CA VAL A 588 4.98 34.71 16.23
C VAL A 588 4.55 35.28 17.58
N GLY A 589 4.50 34.43 18.60
CA GLY A 589 4.04 34.73 19.96
C GLY A 589 2.53 34.58 20.18
N SER A 590 1.74 34.33 19.13
CA SER A 590 0.29 34.15 19.28
C SER A 590 -0.08 32.77 19.83
N TYR A 591 -1.16 32.72 20.62
CA TYR A 591 -1.68 31.50 21.24
C TYR A 591 -2.91 31.00 20.50
N TRP A 592 -2.97 29.68 20.29
CA TRP A 592 -4.01 29.07 19.49
C TRP A 592 -4.42 27.71 20.05
N ARG A 593 -5.70 27.39 19.89
CA ARG A 593 -6.20 26.04 20.02
C ARG A 593 -6.28 25.42 18.64
N PHE A 594 -5.44 24.42 18.41
CA PHE A 594 -5.43 23.63 17.19
C PHE A 594 -6.22 22.34 17.45
N ARG A 595 -7.21 22.05 16.61
CA ARG A 595 -7.93 20.77 16.65
C ARG A 595 -7.53 19.91 15.48
N ASN A 596 -7.45 18.59 15.67
CA ASN A 596 -7.13 17.62 14.61
C ASN A 596 -5.67 17.71 14.10
N ILE A 597 -4.69 17.88 15.00
CA ILE A 597 -3.27 17.74 14.67
C ILE A 597 -2.87 16.27 14.77
N ARG A 598 -1.90 15.82 13.97
CA ARG A 598 -1.24 14.52 14.13
C ARG A 598 0.26 14.65 14.00
N ILE A 599 1.02 13.96 14.85
CA ILE A 599 2.46 13.79 14.69
C ILE A 599 2.73 12.67 13.67
N LYS A 600 3.59 12.89 12.68
CA LYS A 600 3.99 11.87 11.70
C LYS A 600 5.50 11.88 11.46
N SER A 601 6.05 10.73 11.16
CA SER A 601 7.44 10.57 10.73
C SER A 601 7.54 10.76 9.22
N ARG A 602 8.48 11.59 8.75
CA ARG A 602 8.82 11.73 7.33
C ARG A 602 9.68 10.54 6.90
N ALA A 603 9.73 10.30 5.58
CA ALA A 603 10.62 9.32 4.97
C ALA A 603 12.11 9.55 5.35
N GLN A 604 12.49 10.79 5.66
CA GLN A 604 13.85 11.14 6.08
C GLN A 604 14.08 11.05 7.61
N GLY A 605 13.22 10.33 8.34
CA GLY A 605 13.32 10.10 9.79
C GLY A 605 12.88 11.27 10.69
N ASP A 606 12.67 12.46 10.14
CA ASP A 606 12.24 13.63 10.93
C ASP A 606 10.75 13.59 11.24
N THR A 607 10.40 13.98 12.45
CA THR A 607 9.00 14.10 12.88
C THR A 607 8.45 15.48 12.54
N GLU A 608 7.24 15.52 11.98
CA GLU A 608 6.50 16.75 11.70
C GLU A 608 5.04 16.66 12.18
N GLY A 609 4.42 17.80 12.44
CA GLY A 609 2.98 17.93 12.63
C GLY A 609 2.25 18.03 11.29
N ASP A 610 1.24 17.19 11.11
CA ASP A 610 0.31 17.16 9.99
C ASP A 610 -0.98 17.91 10.39
N LEU A 611 -1.24 19.05 9.73
CA LEU A 611 -2.38 19.92 9.98
C LEU A 611 -3.51 19.61 8.99
N TYR A 612 -4.10 18.41 9.06
CA TYR A 612 -5.13 17.97 8.11
C TYR A 612 -6.53 18.41 8.58
N ASP A 613 -7.19 19.32 7.86
CA ASP A 613 -8.51 19.86 8.25
C ASP A 613 -8.50 20.36 9.71
N VAL A 614 -7.44 21.10 10.03
CA VAL A 614 -7.22 21.67 11.36
C VAL A 614 -8.23 22.79 11.57
N LYS A 615 -8.95 22.77 12.71
CA LYS A 615 -9.74 23.93 13.14
C LYS A 615 -8.89 24.76 14.08
N LEU A 616 -8.71 26.02 13.73
CA LEU A 616 -7.93 26.97 14.51
C LEU A 616 -8.88 27.86 15.32
N THR A 617 -8.50 28.16 16.56
CA THR A 617 -9.18 29.14 17.39
C THR A 617 -8.12 29.99 18.07
N GLY A 618 -8.04 31.27 17.71
CA GLY A 618 -7.13 32.21 18.35
C GLY A 618 -7.53 32.39 19.81
N LEU A 619 -6.53 32.49 20.68
CA LEU A 619 -6.71 32.69 22.11
C LEU A 619 -6.02 33.99 22.52
N ASP A 620 -6.69 34.78 23.35
CA ASP A 620 -6.12 35.98 23.95
C ASP A 620 -5.36 35.57 25.23
N GLU A 621 -4.15 36.08 25.41
CA GLU A 621 -3.35 35.83 26.62
C GLU A 621 -4.08 36.33 27.89
N ALA A 622 -4.98 37.32 27.75
CA ALA A 622 -5.80 37.84 28.83
C ALA A 622 -7.04 36.97 29.17
N ASP A 623 -7.29 35.87 28.45
CA ASP A 623 -8.40 34.96 28.74
C ASP A 623 -8.10 34.10 29.97
N GLU A 624 -8.48 34.61 31.15
CA GLU A 624 -8.32 33.93 32.43
C GLU A 624 -9.24 32.70 32.58
N ASP A 625 -10.33 32.65 31.81
CA ASP A 625 -11.32 31.57 31.89
C ASP A 625 -10.87 30.30 31.16
N ASP A 626 -9.95 30.39 30.18
CA ASP A 626 -9.42 29.23 29.47
C ASP A 626 -8.35 28.48 30.28
N THR A 627 -8.80 27.47 31.03
CA THR A 627 -7.94 26.61 31.86
C THR A 627 -6.75 25.99 31.10
N ARG A 628 -6.91 25.69 29.80
CA ARG A 628 -5.83 25.05 29.00
C ARG A 628 -4.79 26.07 28.57
N LEU A 629 -5.19 27.30 28.29
CA LEU A 629 -4.26 28.40 28.03
C LEU A 629 -3.45 28.72 29.29
N GLN A 630 -4.11 28.85 30.45
CA GLN A 630 -3.44 29.10 31.72
C GLN A 630 -2.41 28.00 32.06
N ALA A 631 -2.74 26.73 31.76
CA ALA A 631 -1.80 25.63 31.91
C ALA A 631 -0.60 25.75 30.95
N LEU A 632 -0.79 26.21 29.71
CA LEU A 632 0.30 26.48 28.77
C LEU A 632 1.19 27.64 29.25
N LEU A 633 0.60 28.75 29.70
CA LEU A 633 1.34 29.91 30.23
C LEU A 633 2.17 29.54 31.47
N THR A 634 1.64 28.67 32.33
CA THR A 634 2.38 28.11 33.46
C THR A 634 3.59 27.32 32.99
N ARG A 635 3.42 26.40 32.02
CA ARG A 635 4.54 25.63 31.44
C ARG A 635 5.56 26.51 30.73
N LYS A 636 5.13 27.59 30.07
CA LYS A 636 6.00 28.60 29.46
C LYS A 636 6.88 29.27 30.50
N LYS A 637 6.30 29.72 31.61
CA LYS A 637 7.04 30.33 32.73
C LYS A 637 8.04 29.34 33.33
N ASP A 638 7.63 28.10 33.54
CA ASP A 638 8.52 27.04 34.03
C ASP A 638 9.67 26.80 33.05
N PHE A 639 9.39 26.71 31.75
CA PHE A 639 10.38 26.55 30.70
C PHE A 639 11.38 27.70 30.65
N GLN A 640 10.92 28.95 30.79
CA GLN A 640 11.77 30.15 30.83
C GLN A 640 12.60 30.25 32.11
N SER A 641 12.08 29.74 33.24
CA SER A 641 12.81 29.72 34.51
C SER A 641 13.89 28.64 34.56
N ARG A 642 13.77 27.61 33.71
CA ARG A 642 14.85 26.64 33.53
C ARG A 642 15.96 27.36 32.79
N GLU A 643 17.14 27.40 33.40
CA GLU A 643 18.36 27.46 32.61
C GLU A 643 18.33 26.22 31.72
N LEU A 644 17.85 26.37 30.49
CA LEU A 644 18.02 25.35 29.48
C LEU A 644 19.51 25.00 29.54
N PRO A 645 19.89 23.72 29.75
CA PRO A 645 21.29 23.36 29.74
C PRO A 645 21.84 23.99 28.47
N PRO A 646 22.83 24.92 28.58
CA PRO A 646 23.27 25.72 27.44
C PRO A 646 23.48 24.71 26.36
N SER A 647 22.68 24.79 25.28
CA SER A 647 22.52 23.69 24.31
C SER A 647 23.93 23.26 23.97
N SER A 648 24.38 22.15 24.58
CA SER A 648 25.83 22.00 24.75
C SER A 648 26.36 21.96 23.34
N PRO A 649 27.15 22.96 22.91
CA PRO A 649 27.37 23.20 21.50
C PRO A 649 27.81 21.88 20.94
N SER A 650 26.97 21.31 20.06
CA SER A 650 27.17 19.95 19.58
C SER A 650 28.63 19.86 19.15
N ALA A 651 29.37 18.93 19.75
CA ALA A 651 30.81 18.87 19.56
C ALA A 651 31.12 18.93 18.06
N VAL A 652 32.06 19.78 17.68
CA VAL A 652 32.42 19.95 16.27
C VAL A 652 32.86 18.59 15.74
N THR A 653 32.12 18.10 14.75
CA THR A 653 32.40 16.83 14.09
C THR A 653 33.28 17.08 12.88
N LEU A 654 34.21 16.18 12.58
CA LEU A 654 34.97 16.23 11.34
C LEU A 654 34.08 15.78 10.18
N ILE A 655 34.32 16.30 8.98
CA ILE A 655 33.63 15.86 7.77
C ILE A 655 33.85 14.37 7.53
N SER A 656 35.07 13.87 7.79
CA SER A 656 35.41 12.43 7.75
C SER A 656 34.58 11.55 8.71
N ASP A 657 34.08 12.11 9.82
CA ASP A 657 33.29 11.39 10.84
C ASP A 657 31.77 11.56 10.66
N ALA A 658 31.36 12.34 9.66
CA ALA A 658 29.95 12.61 9.37
C ALA A 658 29.24 11.31 8.95
N LYS A 659 28.12 10.99 9.61
CA LYS A 659 27.32 9.79 9.32
C LYS A 659 26.04 10.15 8.55
N ALA A 660 25.51 9.22 7.77
CA ALA A 660 24.23 9.42 7.09
C ALA A 660 23.10 9.66 8.10
N TYR A 661 22.18 10.55 7.76
CA TYR A 661 20.96 10.87 8.52
C TYR A 661 21.17 11.43 9.93
N SER A 662 22.39 11.77 10.30
CA SER A 662 22.71 12.47 11.56
C SER A 662 22.93 13.96 11.36
N TYR A 663 23.01 14.67 12.48
CA TYR A 663 23.18 16.13 12.51
C TYR A 663 24.50 16.46 13.16
N HIS A 664 25.21 17.40 12.56
CA HIS A 664 26.56 17.73 12.95
C HIS A 664 26.78 19.24 12.93
N THR A 665 27.64 19.68 13.83
CA THR A 665 28.26 21.00 13.77
C THR A 665 29.64 20.84 13.16
N PHE A 666 29.98 21.67 12.18
CA PHE A 666 31.26 21.62 11.48
C PHE A 666 32.02 22.94 11.65
N ALA A 667 33.33 22.86 11.85
CA ALA A 667 34.24 23.99 11.68
C ALA A 667 34.88 23.87 10.30
N VAL A 668 34.54 24.78 9.40
CA VAL A 668 34.90 24.67 7.98
C VAL A 668 35.40 25.98 7.38
N GLU A 669 36.15 25.86 6.30
CA GLU A 669 36.44 26.95 5.36
C GLU A 669 35.47 26.88 4.19
N VAL A 670 34.88 28.02 3.83
CA VAL A 670 33.98 28.11 2.67
C VAL A 670 34.84 28.29 1.42
N LEU A 671 34.77 27.35 0.48
CA LEU A 671 35.58 27.36 -0.73
C LEU A 671 34.83 27.95 -1.92
N TYR A 672 33.52 27.68 -2.02
CA TYR A 672 32.71 28.08 -3.16
C TYR A 672 31.22 28.06 -2.81
N HIS A 673 30.40 28.73 -3.61
CA HIS A 673 28.96 28.55 -3.61
C HIS A 673 28.42 28.54 -5.05
N GLN A 674 27.36 27.78 -5.30
CA GLN A 674 26.70 27.69 -6.60
C GLN A 674 25.18 27.72 -6.43
N ASP A 675 24.50 28.52 -7.24
CA ASP A 675 23.03 28.57 -7.28
C ASP A 675 22.54 27.65 -8.40
N ASP A 676 21.71 26.67 -8.08
CA ASP A 676 21.08 25.76 -9.05
C ASP A 676 19.64 26.18 -9.41
N GLY A 677 19.16 27.30 -8.86
CA GLY A 677 17.81 27.83 -9.05
C GLY A 677 16.79 27.32 -8.02
N ASN A 678 17.00 26.15 -7.42
CA ASN A 678 16.15 25.56 -6.38
C ASN A 678 16.79 25.63 -4.98
N ALA A 679 18.11 25.50 -4.91
CA ALA A 679 18.96 25.55 -3.74
C ALA A 679 20.26 26.30 -4.07
N THR A 680 20.93 26.80 -3.05
CA THR A 680 22.32 27.27 -3.16
C THR A 680 23.21 26.24 -2.50
N ASP A 681 24.07 25.61 -3.28
CA ASP A 681 25.09 24.70 -2.79
C ASP A 681 26.28 25.50 -2.22
N LEU A 682 26.64 25.20 -0.99
CA LEU A 682 27.82 25.72 -0.30
C LEU A 682 28.87 24.62 -0.24
N PHE A 683 30.03 24.85 -0.84
CA PHE A 683 31.14 23.89 -0.85
C PHE A 683 32.16 24.29 0.19
N VAL A 684 32.45 23.37 1.10
CA VAL A 684 33.25 23.61 2.30
C VAL A 684 34.33 22.56 2.48
N THR A 685 35.32 22.84 3.32
CA THR A 685 36.33 21.86 3.74
C THR A 685 36.71 22.03 5.19
N ASP A 686 37.00 20.92 5.87
CA ASP A 686 37.71 20.90 7.15
C ASP A 686 39.10 20.23 7.04
N TYR A 687 39.54 20.01 5.79
CA TYR A 687 40.76 19.30 5.38
C TYR A 687 40.79 17.79 5.67
N THR A 688 39.68 17.20 6.10
CA THR A 688 39.55 15.75 6.26
C THR A 688 38.83 15.12 5.07
N LYS A 689 39.22 13.89 4.71
CA LYS A 689 38.59 13.15 3.60
C LYS A 689 37.43 12.32 4.12
N ASN A 690 36.22 12.60 3.63
CA ASN A 690 35.11 11.66 3.74
C ASN A 690 35.01 10.87 2.42
N PRO A 691 35.22 9.54 2.44
CA PRO A 691 35.17 8.73 1.21
C PRO A 691 33.78 8.72 0.56
N PHE A 692 32.75 9.07 1.32
CA PHE A 692 31.36 9.13 0.87
C PHE A 692 30.92 10.54 0.48
N ALA A 693 31.79 11.56 0.49
CA ALA A 693 31.39 12.92 0.09
C ALA A 693 30.91 12.98 -1.37
N SER A 694 29.86 13.77 -1.64
CA SER A 694 29.34 13.98 -2.99
C SER A 694 30.43 14.45 -3.97
N ARG A 695 30.60 13.70 -5.07
CA ARG A 695 31.60 13.96 -6.12
C ARG A 695 31.18 15.07 -7.09
N ASN A 696 29.97 15.60 -6.93
CA ASN A 696 29.44 16.70 -7.76
C ASN A 696 30.10 18.04 -7.40
N ILE A 697 31.41 18.14 -7.66
CA ILE A 697 32.22 19.33 -7.44
C ILE A 697 32.27 20.12 -8.76
N PRO A 698 31.91 21.41 -8.77
CA PRO A 698 31.94 22.22 -9.99
C PRO A 698 33.37 22.30 -10.55
N ASP A 699 33.56 22.16 -11.87
CA ASP A 699 34.88 22.16 -12.51
C ASP A 699 35.76 23.36 -12.11
N LYS A 700 35.13 24.53 -11.95
CA LYS A 700 35.81 25.75 -11.50
C LYS A 700 36.42 25.57 -10.10
N LEU A 701 35.68 24.94 -9.19
CA LEU A 701 36.15 24.61 -7.86
C LEU A 701 37.16 23.48 -7.89
N PHE A 702 36.92 22.41 -8.65
CA PHE A 702 37.84 21.28 -8.76
C PHE A 702 39.26 21.73 -9.15
N ARG A 703 39.37 22.64 -10.13
CA ARG A 703 40.66 23.23 -10.55
C ARG A 703 41.27 24.16 -9.50
N ALA A 704 40.44 24.94 -8.80
CA ALA A 704 40.90 25.89 -7.79
C ALA A 704 41.33 25.21 -6.47
N ALA A 705 40.65 24.12 -6.11
CA ALA A 705 40.83 23.39 -4.86
C ALA A 705 42.08 22.50 -4.86
N LYS A 706 42.70 22.20 -6.02
CA LYS A 706 43.97 21.45 -6.11
C LYS A 706 44.01 20.16 -5.26
N GLY A 707 42.90 19.41 -5.22
CA GLY A 707 42.83 18.16 -4.44
C GLY A 707 42.53 18.33 -2.95
N VAL A 708 42.21 19.54 -2.48
CA VAL A 708 41.58 19.75 -1.16
C VAL A 708 40.29 18.92 -1.11
N PRO A 709 40.05 18.14 -0.03
CA PRO A 709 38.78 17.43 0.14
C PRO A 709 37.63 18.43 0.26
N VAL A 710 36.61 18.32 -0.60
CA VAL A 710 35.47 19.22 -0.61
C VAL A 710 34.22 18.46 -0.19
N PHE A 711 33.39 19.09 0.65
CA PHE A 711 32.07 18.60 1.03
C PHE A 711 30.99 19.61 0.64
N ARG A 712 29.84 19.11 0.22
CA ARG A 712 28.73 19.91 -0.30
C ARG A 712 27.64 20.04 0.75
N PHE A 713 27.21 21.26 1.05
CA PHE A 713 26.00 21.58 1.81
C PHE A 713 24.95 22.21 0.90
N ALA A 714 23.80 21.57 0.71
CA ALA A 714 22.65 22.15 0.00
C ALA A 714 21.85 23.06 0.95
N VAL A 715 21.65 24.32 0.56
CA VAL A 715 20.90 25.32 1.32
C VAL A 715 19.62 25.69 0.57
N TRP A 716 18.47 25.50 1.21
CA TRP A 716 17.15 25.70 0.57
C TRP A 716 16.53 27.06 0.92
N ASP A 717 16.79 27.57 2.12
CA ASP A 717 16.30 28.85 2.62
C ASP A 717 17.41 29.91 2.69
N ASP A 718 17.03 31.20 2.74
CA ASP A 718 17.97 32.33 2.84
C ASP A 718 19.14 32.27 1.82
N ARG A 719 18.85 31.78 0.61
CA ARG A 719 19.83 31.57 -0.49
C ARG A 719 20.67 32.81 -0.81
N GLU A 720 20.04 33.98 -0.81
CA GLU A 720 20.73 35.26 -1.04
C GLU A 720 21.71 35.62 0.08
N TRP A 721 21.42 35.23 1.32
CA TRP A 721 22.32 35.47 2.44
C TRP A 721 23.57 34.59 2.37
N ILE A 722 23.43 33.32 1.96
CA ILE A 722 24.58 32.42 1.75
C ILE A 722 25.58 32.99 0.74
N LYS A 723 25.10 33.67 -0.31
CA LYS A 723 25.96 34.33 -1.30
C LYS A 723 26.79 35.49 -0.71
N THR A 724 26.45 35.99 0.48
CA THR A 724 27.22 37.03 1.19
C THR A 724 28.39 36.47 2.00
N LEU A 725 28.47 35.14 2.17
CA LEU A 725 29.60 34.49 2.83
C LEU A 725 30.87 34.70 2.01
N LYS A 726 31.96 35.08 2.69
CA LYS A 726 33.24 35.35 2.01
C LYS A 726 33.97 34.04 1.77
N LEU A 727 34.31 33.79 0.50
CA LEU A 727 35.14 32.64 0.13
C LEU A 727 36.52 32.74 0.80
N GLY A 728 37.02 31.63 1.36
CA GLY A 728 38.26 31.54 2.11
C GLY A 728 38.17 31.97 3.59
N ASP A 729 37.03 32.47 4.05
CA ASP A 729 36.78 32.69 5.47
C ASP A 729 36.28 31.39 6.16
N TYR A 730 36.41 31.37 7.49
CA TYR A 730 36.12 30.20 8.31
C TYR A 730 34.84 30.40 9.12
N TYR A 731 34.04 29.34 9.21
CA TYR A 731 32.72 29.35 9.80
C TYR A 731 32.50 28.11 10.67
N GLU A 732 31.74 28.30 11.75
CA GLU A 732 31.08 27.23 12.47
C GLU A 732 29.67 27.08 11.88
N ILE A 733 29.38 25.92 11.29
CA ILE A 733 28.09 25.62 10.67
C ILE A 733 27.41 24.54 11.52
N ARG A 734 26.35 24.93 12.23
CA ARG A 734 25.60 24.12 13.19
C ARG A 734 24.43 23.39 12.52
N ASP A 735 23.97 22.32 13.16
CA ASP A 735 22.74 21.60 12.80
C ASP A 735 22.63 21.22 11.32
N VAL A 736 23.75 20.83 10.69
CA VAL A 736 23.75 20.35 9.30
C VAL A 736 23.23 18.92 9.27
N LYS A 737 22.13 18.68 8.55
CA LYS A 737 21.61 17.33 8.31
C LYS A 737 22.47 16.63 7.27
N ILE A 738 23.12 15.53 7.62
CA ILE A 738 23.77 14.72 6.60
C ILE A 738 22.72 13.82 5.95
N VAL A 739 22.63 13.89 4.63
CA VAL A 739 21.73 13.08 3.82
C VAL A 739 22.51 12.43 2.69
N GLU A 740 22.01 11.29 2.23
CA GLU A 740 22.49 10.66 1.00
C GLU A 740 21.82 11.34 -0.20
N ASP A 741 22.61 11.61 -1.23
CA ASP A 741 22.11 11.98 -2.54
C ASP A 741 21.68 10.74 -3.36
N ALA A 742 21.24 10.95 -4.59
CA ALA A 742 20.76 9.87 -5.44
C ALA A 742 21.84 8.83 -5.82
N ASN A 743 23.11 9.11 -5.53
CA ASN A 743 24.24 8.21 -5.76
C ASN A 743 24.81 7.65 -4.43
N CYS A 744 24.05 7.74 -3.33
CA CYS A 744 24.47 7.45 -1.94
C CYS A 744 25.73 8.16 -1.47
N LEU A 745 26.02 9.30 -2.07
CA LEU A 745 27.06 10.16 -1.54
C LEU A 745 26.46 11.10 -0.50
N LEU A 746 27.18 11.26 0.59
CA LEU A 746 26.83 12.17 1.67
C LEU A 746 26.95 13.62 1.19
N LYS A 747 25.92 14.37 1.50
CA LYS A 747 25.89 15.84 1.46
C LYS A 747 25.23 16.36 2.74
N GLY A 748 25.53 17.59 3.10
CA GLY A 748 24.77 18.30 4.13
C GLY A 748 23.54 18.96 3.55
N ASN A 749 22.43 18.98 4.26
CA ASN A 749 21.35 19.93 4.08
C ASN A 749 21.41 20.92 5.24
N LEU A 750 21.67 22.17 4.93
CA LEU A 750 21.71 23.25 5.90
C LEU A 750 20.37 23.99 5.83
N ASN A 751 19.67 24.03 6.96
CA ASN A 751 18.46 24.82 7.13
C ASN A 751 18.77 26.02 8.02
N HIS A 752 18.07 27.13 7.82
CA HIS A 752 18.15 28.35 8.63
C HIS A 752 19.58 28.88 8.74
N PRO A 753 20.25 29.14 7.62
CA PRO A 753 21.67 29.43 7.61
C PRO A 753 22.04 30.67 8.42
N ARG A 754 21.15 31.67 8.55
CA ARG A 754 21.40 32.87 9.37
C ARG A 754 21.59 32.58 10.86
N GLU A 755 20.93 31.55 11.38
CA GLU A 755 21.00 31.14 12.79
C GLU A 755 22.15 30.15 13.01
N ASN A 756 22.41 29.33 11.99
CA ASN A 756 23.29 28.17 12.09
C ASN A 756 24.72 28.40 11.58
N VAL A 757 24.99 29.49 10.86
CA VAL A 757 26.32 29.80 10.33
C VAL A 757 26.92 30.98 11.09
N VAL A 758 27.90 30.68 11.95
CA VAL A 758 28.62 31.68 12.75
C VAL A 758 30.01 31.86 12.19
N LYS A 759 30.38 33.10 11.84
CA LYS A 759 31.72 33.41 11.34
C LYS A 759 32.75 33.37 12.47
N TYR A 760 33.87 32.67 12.27
CA TYR A 760 34.99 32.76 13.20
C TYR A 760 35.66 34.14 13.11
N SER A 761 35.85 34.78 14.26
CA SER A 761 36.67 35.99 14.33
C SER A 761 38.14 35.63 14.28
N LYS A 762 38.91 36.24 13.37
CA LYS A 762 40.38 36.08 13.30
C LYS A 762 41.09 36.52 14.58
N THR A 763 40.43 37.35 15.40
CA THR A 763 40.97 37.85 16.68
C THR A 763 40.58 36.97 17.87
N SER A 764 39.68 35.99 17.70
CA SER A 764 39.28 35.09 18.77
C SER A 764 40.35 34.01 18.95
N SER A 765 41.37 34.33 19.75
CA SER A 765 42.44 33.40 20.12
C SER A 765 41.95 32.21 20.95
N GLU A 766 40.69 32.22 21.41
CA GLU A 766 40.17 31.26 22.39
C GLU A 766 39.37 30.10 21.79
N ASN A 767 39.06 30.11 20.48
CA ASN A 767 38.25 29.03 19.91
C ASN A 767 39.11 27.82 19.48
N GLU A 768 39.12 26.77 20.31
CA GLU A 768 39.87 25.53 20.06
C GLU A 768 39.52 24.87 18.71
N ASN A 769 38.25 24.89 18.30
CA ASN A 769 37.82 24.27 17.04
C ASN A 769 38.37 25.00 15.81
N PHE A 770 38.48 26.33 15.89
CA PHE A 770 39.10 27.14 14.84
C PHE A 770 40.60 26.85 14.73
N HIS A 771 41.32 26.76 15.86
CA HIS A 771 42.74 26.38 15.86
C HIS A 771 42.96 24.96 15.34
N ALA A 772 42.10 24.02 15.71
CA ALA A 772 42.15 22.65 15.20
C ALA A 772 41.97 22.61 13.67
N LEU A 773 41.06 23.42 13.12
CA LEU A 773 40.87 23.57 11.68
C LEU A 773 42.10 24.16 10.98
N LEU A 774 42.69 25.22 11.52
CA LEU A 774 43.93 25.82 10.98
C LEU A 774 45.11 24.86 11.02
N LYS A 775 45.22 24.05 12.07
CA LYS A 775 46.26 23.02 12.18
C LYS A 775 46.12 21.97 11.07
N ARG A 776 44.91 21.45 10.83
CA ARG A 776 44.65 20.49 9.74
C ARG A 776 44.94 21.09 8.36
N LYS A 777 44.64 22.37 8.15
CA LYS A 777 45.00 23.11 6.92
C LYS A 777 46.51 23.11 6.67
N GLU A 778 47.30 23.40 7.70
CA GLU A 778 48.76 23.43 7.61
C GLU A 778 49.35 22.03 7.40
N GLU A 779 48.81 21.02 8.08
CA GLU A 779 49.20 19.61 7.88
C GLU A 779 48.92 19.15 6.45
N TRP A 780 47.75 19.47 5.91
CA TRP A 780 47.39 19.15 4.52
C TRP A 780 48.33 19.83 3.51
N ARG A 781 48.67 21.11 3.72
CA ARG A 781 49.64 21.83 2.87
C ARG A 781 51.03 21.21 2.89
N LYS A 782 51.49 20.75 4.05
CA LYS A 782 52.79 20.05 4.18
C LYS A 782 52.79 18.73 3.41
N GLN A 783 51.70 17.97 3.47
CA GLN A 783 51.55 16.72 2.73
C GLN A 783 51.53 16.97 1.21
N GLU A 784 50.79 17.98 0.74
CA GLU A 784 50.73 18.34 -0.67
C GLU A 784 52.09 18.85 -1.19
N GLY A 785 52.76 19.73 -0.43
CA GLY A 785 54.08 20.23 -0.78
C GLY A 785 55.14 19.12 -0.88
N ALA A 786 55.09 18.12 0.01
CA ALA A 786 55.95 16.95 -0.06
C ALA A 786 55.65 16.07 -1.29
N SER A 787 54.36 15.90 -1.65
CA SER A 787 53.95 15.13 -2.82
C SER A 787 54.35 15.78 -4.15
N VAL A 788 54.28 17.11 -4.26
CA VAL A 788 54.67 17.84 -5.48
C VAL A 788 56.20 17.84 -5.68
N LEU A 789 56.97 17.92 -4.60
CA LEU A 789 58.43 17.80 -4.68
C LEU A 789 58.88 16.38 -5.05
N ALA A 790 58.13 15.35 -4.62
CA ALA A 790 58.38 13.97 -5.02
C ALA A 790 58.06 13.70 -6.51
N ALA A 791 57.01 14.34 -7.05
CA ALA A 791 56.60 14.16 -8.45
C ALA A 791 57.52 14.84 -9.49
N ASN A 792 58.25 15.89 -9.10
CA ASN A 792 59.15 16.64 -9.99
C ASN A 792 60.64 16.22 -9.90
N GLY A 793 60.99 15.32 -8.97
CA GLY A 793 62.33 14.74 -8.90
C GLY A 793 62.51 13.67 -9.96
N GLY A 794 62.94 14.06 -11.17
CA GLY A 794 63.23 13.18 -12.33
C GLY A 794 64.41 12.20 -12.14
N GLY A 795 64.54 11.60 -10.97
CA GLY A 795 65.43 10.48 -10.74
C GLY A 795 64.77 9.21 -11.28
N LYS A 796 65.47 8.52 -12.20
CA LYS A 796 65.27 7.10 -12.52
C LYS A 796 65.38 6.30 -11.22
N SER A 797 64.28 6.25 -10.47
CA SER A 797 64.16 5.47 -9.26
C SER A 797 63.66 4.10 -9.67
N THR A 798 64.52 3.13 -9.42
CA THR A 798 64.22 1.71 -9.37
C THR A 798 62.87 1.50 -8.70
N GLU A 799 61.97 0.81 -9.40
CA GLU A 799 60.61 0.45 -8.98
C GLU A 799 60.60 -0.15 -7.56
N ARG A 800 60.50 0.72 -6.55
CA ARG A 800 59.91 0.36 -5.27
C ARG A 800 58.48 0.84 -5.35
N SER A 801 57.62 -0.08 -5.78
CA SER A 801 56.17 0.02 -5.70
C SER A 801 55.78 0.39 -4.26
N VAL A 802 55.60 1.70 -4.03
CA VAL A 802 54.78 2.17 -2.93
C VAL A 802 53.37 1.82 -3.37
N VAL A 803 52.90 0.66 -2.91
CA VAL A 803 51.53 0.19 -3.08
C VAL A 803 50.63 1.21 -2.38
N SER A 804 50.25 2.26 -3.11
CA SER A 804 49.09 3.06 -2.75
C SER A 804 47.92 2.10 -2.82
N ASN A 805 47.43 1.65 -1.67
CA ASN A 805 46.25 0.80 -1.60
C ASN A 805 45.16 1.47 -2.46
N PRO A 806 44.68 0.80 -3.52
CA PRO A 806 43.60 1.34 -4.31
C PRO A 806 42.41 1.64 -3.38
N PRO A 807 41.64 2.71 -3.64
CA PRO A 807 40.45 3.01 -2.86
C PRO A 807 39.58 1.75 -2.78
N LEU A 808 39.15 1.39 -1.57
CA LEU A 808 38.27 0.25 -1.34
C LEU A 808 37.00 0.45 -2.19
N LEU A 809 36.79 -0.44 -3.16
CA LEU A 809 35.63 -0.42 -4.06
C LEU A 809 34.35 -0.91 -3.37
N VAL A 810 34.48 -1.65 -2.28
CA VAL A 810 33.38 -2.11 -1.44
C VAL A 810 33.78 -1.93 0.01
N ASN A 811 32.87 -1.40 0.81
CA ASN A 811 33.02 -1.25 2.24
C ASN A 811 32.13 -2.27 2.97
N SER A 812 32.61 -2.77 4.11
CA SER A 812 31.84 -3.65 5.00
C SER A 812 31.58 -2.95 6.33
N LEU A 813 30.34 -3.01 6.82
CA LEU A 813 29.93 -2.48 8.13
C LEU A 813 30.47 -3.35 9.27
N HIS A 814 30.76 -4.62 8.96
CA HIS A 814 31.13 -5.65 9.93
C HIS A 814 32.64 -5.68 10.20
N THR A 815 33.24 -4.49 10.38
CA THR A 815 34.70 -4.35 10.56
C THR A 815 35.23 -4.98 11.86
N ASP A 816 34.35 -5.22 12.82
CA ASP A 816 34.59 -5.90 14.09
C ASP A 816 34.64 -7.43 13.95
N GLN A 817 34.08 -7.99 12.88
CA GLN A 817 34.07 -9.43 12.64
C GLN A 817 35.45 -9.92 12.14
N PRO A 818 35.95 -11.05 12.67
CA PRO A 818 37.18 -11.66 12.17
C PRO A 818 37.01 -12.15 10.74
N ARG A 819 38.10 -12.09 9.97
CA ARG A 819 38.11 -12.59 8.59
C ARG A 819 38.21 -14.12 8.57
N HIS A 820 37.39 -14.74 7.74
CA HIS A 820 37.37 -16.18 7.50
C HIS A 820 37.76 -16.46 6.04
N SER A 821 38.27 -17.67 5.74
CA SER A 821 38.33 -18.18 4.37
C SER A 821 36.98 -18.78 3.97
N ILE A 822 36.72 -18.91 2.66
CA ILE A 822 35.48 -19.54 2.18
C ILE A 822 35.41 -21.00 2.67
N LYS A 823 36.55 -21.70 2.71
CA LYS A 823 36.62 -23.06 3.28
C LYS A 823 36.13 -23.11 4.73
N GLN A 824 36.57 -22.19 5.58
CA GLN A 824 36.12 -22.11 6.98
C GLN A 824 34.63 -21.79 7.10
N ILE A 825 34.12 -20.94 6.21
CA ILE A 825 32.69 -20.60 6.14
C ILE A 825 31.88 -21.85 5.81
N LEU A 826 32.27 -22.61 4.79
CA LEU A 826 31.59 -23.83 4.35
C LEU A 826 31.66 -24.96 5.39
N GLU A 827 32.72 -25.02 6.21
CA GLU A 827 32.86 -25.99 7.31
C GLU A 827 32.02 -25.62 8.56
N THR A 828 31.46 -24.41 8.63
CA THR A 828 30.72 -23.94 9.81
C THR A 828 29.28 -24.47 9.81
N ILE A 829 28.97 -25.31 10.80
CA ILE A 829 27.63 -25.89 10.98
C ILE A 829 26.66 -24.89 11.65
N LYS A 830 27.18 -23.92 12.40
CA LYS A 830 26.35 -22.97 13.16
C LYS A 830 25.62 -22.02 12.21
N GLN A 831 24.31 -22.11 12.17
CA GLN A 831 23.42 -21.26 11.38
C GLN A 831 22.21 -20.79 12.22
N PRO A 832 21.69 -19.58 11.99
CA PRO A 832 22.23 -18.54 11.11
C PRO A 832 23.54 -17.94 11.66
N ASN A 833 24.44 -17.51 10.78
CA ASN A 833 25.69 -16.87 11.18
C ASN A 833 26.15 -15.80 10.18
N LYS A 834 27.00 -14.87 10.63
CA LYS A 834 27.60 -13.82 9.81
C LYS A 834 29.10 -14.04 9.68
N PHE A 835 29.63 -13.81 8.49
CA PHE A 835 31.05 -13.96 8.19
C PHE A 835 31.55 -12.73 7.45
N ARG A 836 32.80 -12.36 7.71
CA ARG A 836 33.57 -11.40 6.93
C ARG A 836 34.73 -12.11 6.28
N PHE A 837 35.05 -11.81 5.02
CA PHE A 837 36.11 -12.48 4.26
C PHE A 837 36.58 -11.61 3.09
N ASN A 838 37.72 -11.97 2.50
CA ASN A 838 38.22 -11.35 1.29
C ASN A 838 37.96 -12.27 0.09
N ALA A 839 37.25 -11.78 -0.92
CA ALA A 839 37.00 -12.53 -2.15
C ALA A 839 36.84 -11.61 -3.35
N ARG A 840 37.10 -12.12 -4.55
CA ARG A 840 36.79 -11.45 -5.82
C ARG A 840 35.58 -12.09 -6.49
N ILE A 841 34.90 -11.34 -7.35
CA ILE A 841 33.79 -11.87 -8.15
C ILE A 841 34.38 -12.54 -9.39
N VAL A 842 34.08 -13.83 -9.58
CA VAL A 842 34.55 -14.62 -10.73
C VAL A 842 33.45 -14.95 -11.73
N ASP A 843 32.19 -14.82 -11.33
CA ASP A 843 31.02 -15.00 -12.19
C ASP A 843 29.79 -14.33 -11.55
N TYR A 844 28.72 -14.12 -12.31
CA TYR A 844 27.44 -13.60 -11.80
C TYR A 844 26.25 -14.17 -12.59
N TRP A 845 25.09 -14.24 -11.92
CA TRP A 845 23.85 -14.76 -12.51
C TRP A 845 22.63 -13.93 -12.12
N PRO A 846 21.67 -13.63 -13.02
CA PRO A 846 21.64 -13.98 -14.44
C PRO A 846 22.78 -13.35 -15.27
N ARG A 847 23.14 -13.91 -16.44
CA ARG A 847 24.29 -13.41 -17.23
C ARG A 847 24.10 -11.99 -17.79
N ARG A 848 22.87 -11.54 -17.96
CA ARG A 848 22.53 -10.19 -18.42
C ARG A 848 22.20 -9.33 -17.22
N ILE A 849 22.88 -8.19 -17.07
CA ILE A 849 22.63 -7.24 -15.97
C ILE A 849 21.19 -6.71 -16.02
N ALA A 850 20.61 -6.58 -17.21
CA ALA A 850 19.21 -6.19 -17.39
C ALA A 850 18.21 -7.16 -16.72
N ASP A 851 18.63 -8.39 -16.43
CA ASP A 851 17.78 -9.42 -15.82
C ASP A 851 18.01 -9.52 -14.29
N PHE A 852 18.82 -8.64 -13.68
CA PHE A 852 19.08 -8.59 -12.22
C PHE A 852 17.86 -8.16 -11.41
N THR A 853 16.87 -7.53 -12.04
CA THR A 853 15.63 -7.11 -11.41
C THR A 853 14.49 -8.04 -11.81
N LYS A 854 13.73 -8.53 -10.84
CA LYS A 854 12.54 -9.35 -11.01
C LYS A 854 11.32 -8.63 -10.45
N HIS A 855 10.14 -9.12 -10.81
CA HIS A 855 8.90 -8.72 -10.15
C HIS A 855 8.74 -9.50 -8.84
N MET A 856 8.35 -8.82 -7.76
CA MET A 856 7.99 -9.45 -6.50
C MET A 856 6.62 -8.95 -6.05
N CYS A 857 5.79 -9.85 -5.52
CA CYS A 857 4.51 -9.47 -4.95
C CYS A 857 4.69 -9.06 -3.48
N ARG A 858 4.37 -7.82 -3.11
CA ARG A 858 4.40 -7.34 -1.72
C ARG A 858 3.38 -8.00 -0.79
N LYS A 859 2.42 -8.74 -1.34
CA LYS A 859 1.34 -9.38 -0.56
C LYS A 859 1.72 -10.80 -0.13
N CYS A 860 2.27 -11.62 -1.04
CA CYS A 860 2.76 -12.98 -0.70
C CYS A 860 4.28 -13.08 -0.55
N ASN A 861 5.03 -12.03 -0.90
CA ASN A 861 6.51 -12.01 -0.96
C ASN A 861 7.12 -13.07 -1.89
N GLU A 862 6.37 -13.50 -2.90
CA GLU A 862 6.88 -14.42 -3.93
C GLU A 862 7.37 -13.65 -5.15
N LEU A 863 8.45 -14.15 -5.76
CA LEU A 863 8.92 -13.70 -7.06
C LEU A 863 7.89 -14.08 -8.12
N ILE A 864 7.48 -13.09 -8.90
CA ILE A 864 6.53 -13.26 -9.99
C ILE A 864 7.33 -13.68 -11.23
N PRO A 865 6.97 -14.81 -11.88
CA PRO A 865 7.64 -15.25 -13.09
C PRO A 865 7.63 -14.16 -14.17
N GLU A 866 8.70 -14.03 -14.95
CA GLU A 866 8.83 -13.00 -16.00
C GLU A 866 7.69 -13.00 -17.02
N THR A 867 7.05 -14.15 -17.21
CA THR A 867 5.85 -14.30 -18.07
C THR A 867 4.59 -13.64 -17.50
N GLN A 868 4.65 -13.10 -16.28
CA GLN A 868 3.52 -12.54 -15.54
C GLN A 868 3.84 -11.10 -15.10
N HIS A 869 2.87 -10.20 -15.26
CA HIS A 869 2.97 -8.81 -14.80
C HIS A 869 2.23 -8.56 -13.48
N ALA A 870 1.59 -9.60 -12.94
CA ALA A 870 0.65 -9.55 -11.84
C ALA A 870 0.80 -10.82 -10.99
N CYS A 871 0.58 -10.71 -9.69
CA CYS A 871 0.62 -11.88 -8.81
C CYS A 871 -0.68 -12.67 -8.89
N ILE A 872 -0.63 -13.84 -9.52
CA ILE A 872 -1.80 -14.73 -9.66
C ILE A 872 -2.21 -15.30 -8.29
N ALA A 873 -1.26 -15.69 -7.44
CA ALA A 873 -1.53 -16.25 -6.13
C ALA A 873 -2.32 -15.29 -5.22
N CYS A 874 -2.17 -13.98 -5.43
CA CYS A 874 -2.83 -12.94 -4.67
C CYS A 874 -4.08 -12.34 -5.33
N ASP A 875 -4.45 -12.83 -6.51
CA ASP A 875 -5.46 -12.26 -7.42
C ASP A 875 -5.20 -10.77 -7.74
N ASP A 876 -3.93 -10.39 -7.86
CA ASP A 876 -3.50 -9.02 -8.11
C ASP A 876 -3.51 -8.67 -9.59
N THR A 877 -4.67 -8.82 -10.23
CA THR A 877 -4.84 -8.62 -11.68
C THR A 877 -4.45 -7.23 -12.17
N MET A 878 -4.44 -6.24 -11.27
CA MET A 878 -4.08 -4.84 -11.55
C MET A 878 -2.63 -4.49 -11.19
N ALA A 879 -1.84 -5.48 -10.74
CA ALA A 879 -0.45 -5.31 -10.31
C ALA A 879 -0.26 -4.25 -9.19
N GLU A 880 -1.25 -4.06 -8.32
CA GLU A 880 -1.22 -3.09 -7.21
C GLU A 880 -0.14 -3.44 -6.17
N TYR A 881 0.14 -4.74 -6.01
CA TYR A 881 1.10 -5.28 -5.06
C TYR A 881 2.42 -5.67 -5.72
N VAL A 882 2.58 -5.52 -7.04
CA VAL A 882 3.81 -5.85 -7.74
C VAL A 882 4.81 -4.70 -7.63
N GLU A 883 6.05 -5.03 -7.26
CA GLU A 883 7.17 -4.10 -7.33
C GLU A 883 8.39 -4.75 -7.99
N TRP A 884 9.33 -3.92 -8.44
CA TRP A 884 10.64 -4.38 -8.90
C TRP A 884 11.52 -4.70 -7.70
N TYR A 885 12.31 -5.76 -7.83
CA TYR A 885 13.11 -6.33 -6.77
C TYR A 885 14.43 -6.82 -7.34
N TYR A 886 15.57 -6.47 -6.73
CA TYR A 886 16.86 -7.04 -7.14
C TYR A 886 16.95 -8.50 -6.70
N HIS A 887 17.34 -9.38 -7.63
CA HIS A 887 17.56 -10.80 -7.39
C HIS A 887 18.62 -11.32 -8.36
N PHE A 888 19.86 -11.43 -7.86
CA PHE A 888 20.99 -11.94 -8.61
C PHE A 888 22.02 -12.57 -7.67
N LEU A 889 22.97 -13.31 -8.24
CA LEU A 889 24.00 -14.07 -7.52
C LEU A 889 25.37 -13.62 -7.97
N PHE A 890 26.32 -13.55 -7.05
CA PHE A 890 27.74 -13.51 -7.35
C PHE A 890 28.37 -14.85 -6.99
N ARG A 891 29.22 -15.35 -7.89
CA ARG A 891 30.15 -16.43 -7.58
C ARG A 891 31.45 -15.79 -7.12
N LEU A 892 31.80 -16.05 -5.87
CA LEU A 892 32.95 -15.45 -5.20
C LEU A 892 34.09 -16.47 -5.13
N GLU A 893 35.32 -15.99 -5.26
CA GLU A 893 36.55 -16.77 -5.09
C GLU A 893 37.48 -16.08 -4.09
N ASP A 894 37.96 -16.81 -3.08
CA ASP A 894 38.96 -16.30 -2.13
C ASP A 894 40.40 -16.56 -2.59
N GLU A 895 41.38 -16.11 -1.81
CA GLU A 895 42.81 -16.26 -2.12
C GLU A 895 43.26 -17.73 -2.25
N SER A 896 42.49 -18.69 -1.71
CA SER A 896 42.78 -20.12 -1.83
C SER A 896 42.24 -20.74 -3.12
N GLY A 897 41.49 -19.98 -3.93
CA GLY A 897 40.77 -20.48 -5.10
C GLY A 897 39.47 -21.22 -4.75
N THR A 898 39.03 -21.18 -3.49
CA THR A 898 37.76 -21.80 -3.08
C THR A 898 36.61 -20.90 -3.53
N GLN A 899 35.55 -21.48 -4.09
CA GLN A 899 34.43 -20.73 -4.66
C GLN A 899 33.08 -21.10 -4.04
N PHE A 900 32.17 -20.14 -3.98
CA PHE A 900 30.76 -20.35 -3.61
C PHE A 900 29.86 -19.22 -4.12
N GLU A 901 28.55 -19.43 -4.06
CA GLU A 901 27.54 -18.49 -4.55
C GLU A 901 26.92 -17.69 -3.40
N VAL A 902 26.75 -16.38 -3.62
CA VAL A 902 26.15 -15.45 -2.68
C VAL A 902 25.03 -14.69 -3.38
N ALA A 903 23.83 -14.74 -2.82
CA ALA A 903 22.67 -14.00 -3.31
C ALA A 903 22.73 -12.53 -2.89
N LEU A 904 22.30 -11.66 -3.80
CA LEU A 904 22.03 -10.25 -3.56
C LEU A 904 20.55 -10.02 -3.85
N ASP A 905 19.77 -9.95 -2.77
CA ASP A 905 18.32 -9.89 -2.83
C ASP A 905 17.78 -8.66 -2.10
N GLY A 906 16.81 -7.98 -2.72
CA GLY A 906 15.98 -6.96 -2.08
C GLY A 906 16.75 -5.79 -1.49
N GLU A 907 16.45 -5.47 -0.23
CA GLU A 907 17.05 -4.32 0.46
C GLU A 907 18.56 -4.44 0.61
N GLU A 908 19.10 -5.66 0.78
CA GLU A 908 20.56 -5.86 0.89
C GLU A 908 21.25 -5.62 -0.46
N ALA A 909 20.61 -6.02 -1.57
CA ALA A 909 21.09 -5.68 -2.90
C ALA A 909 20.99 -4.18 -3.18
N THR A 910 19.87 -3.55 -2.82
CA THR A 910 19.72 -2.09 -2.94
C THR A 910 20.77 -1.36 -2.10
N TYR A 911 21.03 -1.81 -0.88
CA TYR A 911 22.07 -1.25 -0.01
C TYR A 911 23.47 -1.44 -0.62
N PHE A 912 23.75 -2.66 -1.12
CA PHE A 912 25.00 -2.97 -1.82
C PHE A 912 25.23 -2.05 -3.02
N LEU A 913 24.17 -1.81 -3.79
CA LEU A 913 24.12 -0.96 -4.97
C LEU A 913 23.83 0.50 -4.63
N CYS A 914 24.32 1.02 -3.50
CA CYS A 914 24.25 2.45 -3.18
C CYS A 914 22.82 3.00 -3.30
N ASN A 915 21.88 2.32 -2.65
CA ASN A 915 20.43 2.57 -2.66
C ASN A 915 19.83 2.84 -4.05
N LEU A 916 20.45 2.32 -5.11
CA LEU A 916 19.87 2.31 -6.44
C LEU A 916 18.57 1.53 -6.35
N LYS A 917 17.47 2.15 -6.76
CA LYS A 917 16.15 1.51 -6.68
C LYS A 917 16.01 0.48 -7.79
N PRO A 918 15.47 -0.71 -7.50
CA PRO A 918 15.13 -1.67 -8.55
C PRO A 918 14.05 -1.07 -9.46
N VAL A 919 14.27 -1.17 -10.77
CA VAL A 919 13.35 -0.73 -11.82
C VAL A 919 13.36 -1.77 -12.94
N ASP A 920 12.55 -1.58 -13.98
CA ASP A 920 12.63 -2.40 -15.19
C ASP A 920 13.91 -2.07 -15.97
N LEU A 921 15.02 -2.75 -15.66
CA LEU A 921 16.31 -2.49 -16.31
C LEU A 921 16.29 -2.81 -17.82
N THR A 922 15.29 -3.56 -18.30
CA THR A 922 15.13 -3.81 -19.74
C THR A 922 14.56 -2.61 -20.48
N ARG A 923 13.84 -1.72 -19.78
CA ARG A 923 13.21 -0.52 -20.34
C ARG A 923 13.89 0.78 -19.92
N ASP A 924 14.47 0.83 -18.72
CA ASP A 924 15.17 1.98 -18.17
C ASP A 924 16.68 1.87 -18.43
N HIS A 925 17.08 2.31 -19.62
CA HIS A 925 18.48 2.27 -20.06
C HIS A 925 19.41 3.15 -19.19
N ASP A 926 18.92 4.24 -18.60
CA ASP A 926 19.73 5.12 -17.75
C ASP A 926 20.08 4.41 -16.43
N SER A 927 19.09 3.73 -15.83
CA SER A 927 19.31 2.93 -14.62
C SER A 927 20.17 1.71 -14.90
N LEU A 928 20.00 1.05 -16.05
CA LEU A 928 20.87 -0.05 -16.50
C LEU A 928 22.32 0.44 -16.69
N GLN A 929 22.52 1.56 -17.38
CA GLN A 929 23.86 2.11 -17.59
C GLN A 929 24.53 2.47 -16.26
N LYS A 930 23.81 3.11 -15.33
CA LYS A 930 24.32 3.40 -13.98
C LYS A 930 24.71 2.13 -13.24
N LEU A 931 23.86 1.10 -13.26
CA LEU A 931 24.16 -0.17 -12.60
C LEU A 931 25.41 -0.83 -13.21
N THR A 932 25.53 -0.84 -14.53
CA THR A 932 26.68 -1.36 -15.26
C THR A 932 27.97 -0.59 -14.92
N GLU A 933 27.93 0.74 -14.94
CA GLU A 933 29.07 1.59 -14.58
C GLU A 933 29.50 1.39 -13.13
N MET A 934 28.53 1.19 -12.22
CA MET A 934 28.80 0.86 -10.83
C MET A 934 29.50 -0.49 -10.70
N LEU A 935 28.98 -1.54 -11.35
CA LEU A 935 29.48 -2.91 -11.19
C LEU A 935 30.81 -3.18 -11.91
N ARG A 936 31.10 -2.47 -13.02
CA ARG A 936 32.30 -2.70 -13.83
C ARG A 936 33.63 -2.73 -13.05
N PRO A 937 33.93 -1.80 -12.12
CA PRO A 937 35.15 -1.84 -11.32
C PRO A 937 35.33 -3.10 -10.47
N ILE A 938 34.24 -3.73 -10.03
CA ILE A 938 34.30 -4.94 -9.18
C ILE A 938 34.16 -6.24 -9.98
N LEU A 939 33.60 -6.19 -11.20
CA LEU A 939 33.44 -7.33 -12.08
C LEU A 939 34.63 -7.53 -13.04
N GLY A 940 35.48 -6.53 -13.27
CA GLY A 940 36.52 -6.61 -14.29
C GLY A 940 35.91 -6.57 -15.69
N ASN A 941 36.24 -7.52 -16.57
CA ASN A 941 35.66 -7.64 -17.92
C ASN A 941 34.56 -8.71 -18.04
N LEU A 942 34.02 -9.20 -16.92
CA LEU A 942 33.02 -10.29 -16.92
C LEU A 942 31.75 -9.94 -17.71
N ILE A 943 31.42 -8.65 -17.80
CA ILE A 943 30.26 -8.18 -18.56
C ILE A 943 30.48 -8.45 -20.05
N GLU A 944 31.62 -8.02 -20.57
CA GLU A 944 32.03 -8.23 -21.96
C GLU A 944 32.19 -9.73 -22.26
N ALA A 945 32.77 -10.51 -21.34
CA ALA A 945 32.91 -11.96 -21.47
C ALA A 945 31.56 -12.73 -21.50
N HIS A 946 30.49 -12.15 -20.96
CA HIS A 946 29.14 -12.73 -21.02
C HIS A 946 28.31 -12.27 -22.23
N GLU A 947 28.56 -11.07 -22.75
CA GLU A 947 27.85 -10.51 -23.89
C GLU A 947 28.42 -10.99 -25.24
N ASP A 948 29.73 -11.24 -25.32
CA ASP A 948 30.36 -11.69 -26.55
C ASP A 948 30.27 -13.22 -26.73
N LEU A 949 29.82 -13.65 -27.91
CA LEU A 949 29.93 -15.06 -28.36
C LEU A 949 31.37 -15.44 -28.77
N GLY A 950 32.34 -14.53 -28.60
CA GLY A 950 33.75 -14.75 -28.90
C GLY A 950 34.55 -15.23 -27.69
N GLU A 951 35.74 -15.79 -27.93
CA GLU A 951 36.68 -16.26 -26.90
C GLU A 951 37.37 -15.10 -26.13
N VAL A 952 36.59 -14.20 -25.52
CA VAL A 952 37.15 -13.19 -24.60
C VAL A 952 37.52 -13.90 -23.30
N LYS A 953 38.81 -13.92 -22.97
CA LYS A 953 39.28 -14.50 -21.71
C LYS A 953 38.79 -13.63 -20.53
N PRO A 954 38.15 -14.21 -19.50
CA PRO A 954 37.70 -13.43 -18.35
C PRO A 954 38.90 -12.93 -17.52
N GLU A 955 38.85 -11.65 -17.20
CA GLU A 955 39.70 -10.87 -16.30
C GLU A 955 38.83 -10.42 -15.13
N TYR A 956 39.08 -11.03 -13.97
CA TYR A 956 38.29 -10.80 -12.76
C TYR A 956 38.65 -9.48 -12.08
N GLY A 957 37.69 -8.91 -11.37
CA GLY A 957 37.90 -7.74 -10.52
C GLY A 957 38.85 -8.02 -9.34
N PRO A 958 39.14 -6.97 -8.52
CA PRO A 958 40.01 -7.10 -7.36
C PRO A 958 39.36 -7.91 -6.23
N TYR A 959 40.17 -8.32 -5.25
CA TYR A 959 39.65 -8.85 -3.99
C TYR A 959 38.96 -7.75 -3.17
N LEU A 960 37.76 -8.05 -2.70
CA LEU A 960 36.86 -7.16 -1.97
C LEU A 960 36.76 -7.64 -0.51
N ASP A 961 36.61 -6.72 0.43
CA ASP A 961 36.32 -7.02 1.83
C ASP A 961 34.79 -7.12 2.00
N LEU A 962 34.30 -8.36 2.04
CA LEU A 962 32.88 -8.69 1.96
C LEU A 962 32.37 -9.26 3.28
N ALA A 963 31.06 -9.12 3.51
CA ALA A 963 30.36 -9.75 4.60
C ALA A 963 29.07 -10.41 4.10
N ILE A 964 28.80 -11.60 4.64
CA ILE A 964 27.64 -12.42 4.28
C ILE A 964 26.92 -12.89 5.54
N LYS A 965 25.64 -13.21 5.37
CA LYS A 965 24.84 -13.99 6.31
C LYS A 965 24.54 -15.36 5.71
N SER A 966 24.50 -16.38 6.56
CA SER A 966 24.13 -17.76 6.22
C SER A 966 22.84 -18.16 6.93
N TRP A 967 22.02 -19.00 6.30
CA TRP A 967 20.83 -19.61 6.90
C TRP A 967 20.58 -21.00 6.31
N PRO A 968 19.86 -21.87 7.05
CA PRO A 968 19.50 -23.19 6.54
C PRO A 968 18.53 -23.05 5.37
N PHE A 969 18.78 -23.82 4.32
CA PHE A 969 17.96 -23.94 3.12
C PHE A 969 17.54 -25.41 2.93
N ASP A 970 16.55 -25.64 2.07
CA ASP A 970 15.94 -26.96 1.89
C ASP A 970 16.98 -28.06 1.61
N ASN A 971 16.69 -29.25 2.12
CA ASN A 971 17.55 -30.45 2.02
C ASN A 971 18.91 -30.31 2.72
N GLY A 972 19.00 -29.54 3.81
CA GLY A 972 20.22 -29.39 4.59
C GLY A 972 21.32 -28.58 3.91
N LYS A 973 20.97 -27.88 2.82
CA LYS A 973 21.89 -26.95 2.15
C LYS A 973 21.95 -25.64 2.93
N ILE A 974 23.02 -24.88 2.70
CA ILE A 974 23.23 -23.57 3.31
C ILE A 974 23.11 -22.53 2.21
N ALA A 975 22.28 -21.52 2.43
CA ALA A 975 22.19 -20.38 1.55
C ALA A 975 22.99 -19.20 2.14
N TYR A 976 23.54 -18.37 1.26
CA TYR A 976 24.35 -17.22 1.61
C TYR A 976 23.82 -15.97 0.92
N CYS A 977 23.74 -14.85 1.65
CA CYS A 977 23.39 -13.53 1.09
C CYS A 977 24.37 -12.49 1.59
N MET A 978 24.68 -11.53 0.72
CA MET A 978 25.47 -10.35 1.07
C MET A 978 24.77 -9.59 2.21
N THR A 979 25.54 -9.04 3.15
CA THR A 979 24.96 -8.22 4.22
C THR A 979 25.93 -7.16 4.70
N GLY A 980 25.42 -5.95 4.91
CA GLY A 980 26.22 -4.85 5.44
C GLY A 980 27.42 -4.48 4.56
N CYS A 981 27.33 -4.70 3.25
CA CYS A 981 28.31 -4.27 2.27
C CYS A 981 27.69 -3.25 1.31
N TRP A 982 28.47 -2.26 0.87
CA TRP A 982 28.05 -1.26 -0.12
C TRP A 982 29.24 -0.76 -0.95
N MET A 983 28.94 -0.33 -2.17
CA MET A 983 29.91 0.13 -3.18
C MET A 983 30.30 1.61 -3.07
#